data_AF-A0A368Z8S1-F1
#
_entry.id   AF-A0A368Z8S1-F1
#
_cell.length_a   1.000
_cell.length_b   1.000
_cell.length_c   1.000
_cell.angle_alpha   90.00
_cell.angle_beta   90.00
_cell.angle_gamma   90.00
#
_symmetry.space_group_name_H-M   'P 1'
#
loop_
_entity.id
_entity.type
_entity.pdbx_description
1 polymer ?
#
loop_
_entity_poly.entity_id
_entity_poly.type
_entity_poly.pdbx_seq_one_letter_code
_entity_poly.pdbx_strand_id
1 'polypeptide(L)'
;MGERTEAAGGTRRLFICNGGFLTRPRLRRILTLAGWVPSIGLPGPGDWIGIWGASPTAWRGTALAAWRGAQLLRVEDAFLRSVLPGRAQGRVARRGPIGLIADPYGLHFDPERPSLIETLVTSPEAQARHDDARAAMARLIAADLSKYNAHLPGVEPPPPGYVLVIDQTRGDASLLGAGRAEFLEMLTVAREENPGQRLVIRTHPETAANLRPGHYAPEDLRPGEEFCTNPTSPWALLKGAARVYVMSSQLGYEAMLAGHRPRIFGRPFYAGWGLSNDQHSLPRRRSAPIEALFAASHLIAPIWYDPCRDCLTDFEGALRQLEAETRAWREDHAGHLAYGMRLWKRPFVARFFGNGTGVRFTDRPQAGVTLAWANRAAEVPGARRVEDGFIRSRGLGAALVPPLSLVADDLGIYYDPSRESRFERLMAAPLPPGGEARALALAEALTKAGVTKYNLGGPLPELPSGRRILVPGQVEDDASIRLGAGAEHSNLALLTRARAEFPDAVLIYKPHPDVEAGLRPGLIPKAQLTALADVVARDASAAALMARVDGIITITSTMGFEAMLRGLPVTTLGAPFYAGWGLTQDLGPVPERRLTQASLAQLIHAALIAYPRYFDPVSRLPCPPEVALARLADPGFAPGGAPLRLLAKTQGIFSSYAWIWRR
;
A
#
# COMPACT_ATOMS: atom_id res chain seq x y z
N MET A 1 -1.25 -27.85 -10.85
CA MET A 1 -1.21 -28.44 -12.21
C MET A 1 -2.61 -28.33 -12.79
N GLY A 2 -2.77 -27.70 -13.97
CA GLY A 2 -3.99 -27.73 -14.78
C GLY A 2 -5.05 -26.64 -14.51
N GLU A 3 -5.04 -25.61 -15.37
CA GLU A 3 -6.17 -24.80 -15.85
C GLU A 3 -7.42 -24.60 -14.97
N ARG A 4 -7.61 -23.35 -14.50
CA ARG A 4 -8.93 -22.70 -14.49
C ARG A 4 -8.84 -21.38 -15.24
N THR A 5 -8.64 -21.50 -16.54
CA THR A 5 -8.90 -20.42 -17.51
C THR A 5 -10.23 -20.72 -18.21
N GLU A 6 -11.28 -21.02 -17.44
CA GLU A 6 -12.64 -21.00 -17.98
C GLU A 6 -13.28 -19.67 -17.62
N ALA A 7 -13.24 -18.75 -18.59
CA ALA A 7 -14.24 -17.70 -18.71
C ALA A 7 -15.61 -18.37 -18.94
N ALA A 8 -16.30 -18.72 -17.86
CA ALA A 8 -17.65 -19.25 -17.92
C ALA A 8 -18.68 -18.21 -17.46
N GLY A 9 -19.64 -17.89 -18.35
CA GLY A 9 -20.95 -17.36 -17.99
C GLY A 9 -21.30 -16.01 -18.61
N GLY A 10 -22.21 -16.01 -19.59
CA GLY A 10 -22.71 -14.81 -20.25
C GLY A 10 -23.17 -13.70 -19.30
N THR A 11 -23.09 -12.46 -19.76
CA THR A 11 -23.52 -11.28 -19.00
C THR A 11 -24.94 -11.44 -18.48
N ARG A 12 -25.13 -11.33 -17.16
CA ARG A 12 -26.43 -11.45 -16.48
C ARG A 12 -27.02 -10.06 -16.27
N ARG A 13 -28.25 -9.84 -16.72
CA ARG A 13 -28.98 -8.61 -16.41
C ARG A 13 -29.32 -8.61 -14.93
N LEU A 14 -29.01 -7.51 -14.26
CA LEU A 14 -29.37 -7.26 -12.88
C LEU A 14 -30.36 -6.10 -12.85
N PHE A 15 -31.65 -6.40 -12.75
CA PHE A 15 -32.69 -5.38 -12.68
C PHE A 15 -32.59 -4.61 -11.36
N ILE A 16 -32.59 -3.28 -11.41
CA ILE A 16 -32.37 -2.44 -10.23
C ILE A 16 -33.55 -1.53 -9.95
N CYS A 17 -33.88 -1.38 -8.67
CA CYS A 17 -34.92 -0.46 -8.18
C CYS A 17 -34.33 0.72 -7.38
N ASN A 18 -33.00 0.88 -7.39
CA ASN A 18 -32.26 1.91 -6.66
C ASN A 18 -31.19 2.53 -7.57
N GLY A 19 -31.25 3.85 -7.75
CA GLY A 19 -30.31 4.59 -8.60
C GLY A 19 -28.85 4.55 -8.13
N GLY A 20 -28.58 4.17 -6.88
CA GLY A 20 -27.23 3.99 -6.33
C GLY A 20 -26.37 2.98 -7.10
N PHE A 21 -27.01 1.99 -7.76
CA PHE A 21 -26.32 1.05 -8.65
C PHE A 21 -25.81 1.70 -9.95
N LEU A 22 -26.32 2.88 -10.32
CA LEU A 22 -25.93 3.64 -11.52
C LEU A 22 -25.02 4.82 -11.16
N THR A 23 -25.29 5.49 -10.04
CA THR A 23 -24.60 6.74 -9.65
C THR A 23 -23.30 6.52 -8.88
N ARG A 24 -22.98 5.28 -8.50
CA ARG A 24 -21.71 4.91 -7.84
C ARG A 24 -20.81 4.16 -8.83
N PRO A 25 -19.84 4.84 -9.49
CA PRO A 25 -19.10 4.26 -10.61
C PRO A 25 -18.31 3.00 -10.24
N ARG A 26 -17.64 3.00 -9.06
CA ARG A 26 -16.86 1.84 -8.62
C ARG A 26 -17.76 0.63 -8.35
N LEU A 27 -18.87 0.80 -7.63
CA LEU A 27 -19.85 -0.25 -7.38
C LEU A 27 -20.35 -0.86 -8.71
N ARG A 28 -20.80 0.00 -9.64
CA ARG A 28 -21.26 -0.44 -10.96
C ARG A 28 -20.18 -1.23 -11.70
N ARG A 29 -18.93 -0.75 -11.65
CA ARG A 29 -17.80 -1.38 -12.31
C ARG A 29 -17.48 -2.76 -11.74
N ILE A 30 -17.48 -2.91 -10.42
CA ILE A 30 -17.29 -4.21 -9.74
C ILE A 30 -18.34 -5.22 -10.20
N LEU A 31 -19.62 -4.82 -10.18
CA LEU A 31 -20.71 -5.70 -10.64
C LEU A 31 -20.55 -6.09 -12.11
N THR A 32 -20.23 -5.12 -12.98
CA THR A 32 -20.04 -5.38 -14.42
C THR A 32 -18.90 -6.36 -14.67
N LEU A 33 -17.78 -6.21 -13.97
CA LEU A 33 -16.65 -7.12 -14.06
C LEU A 33 -16.97 -8.51 -13.51
N ALA A 34 -17.87 -8.62 -12.53
CA ALA A 34 -18.41 -9.89 -12.02
C ALA A 34 -19.53 -10.49 -12.90
N GLY A 35 -19.77 -9.92 -14.09
CA GLY A 35 -20.77 -10.40 -15.04
C GLY A 35 -22.21 -9.99 -14.71
N TRP A 36 -22.42 -9.02 -13.82
CA TRP A 36 -23.72 -8.43 -13.50
C TRP A 36 -23.85 -7.06 -14.16
N VAL A 37 -24.83 -6.90 -15.06
CA VAL A 37 -25.09 -5.65 -15.77
C VAL A 37 -26.30 -4.95 -15.15
N PRO A 38 -26.12 -3.90 -14.35
CA PRO A 38 -27.24 -3.13 -13.80
C PRO A 38 -28.13 -2.59 -14.92
N SER A 39 -29.41 -2.95 -14.88
CA SER A 39 -30.38 -2.73 -15.95
C SER A 39 -31.66 -2.12 -15.40
N ILE A 40 -32.23 -1.15 -16.13
CA ILE A 40 -33.55 -0.58 -15.83
C ILE A 40 -34.57 -1.35 -16.66
N GLY A 41 -35.72 -1.68 -16.06
CA GLY A 41 -36.82 -2.36 -16.76
C GLY A 41 -37.58 -3.29 -15.83
N LEU A 42 -38.46 -4.09 -16.42
CA LEU A 42 -39.21 -5.14 -15.71
C LEU A 42 -38.53 -6.50 -15.91
N PRO A 43 -38.21 -7.23 -14.82
CA PRO A 43 -37.68 -8.58 -14.92
C PRO A 43 -38.76 -9.56 -15.40
N GLY A 44 -38.34 -10.63 -16.08
CA GLY A 44 -39.14 -11.83 -16.30
C GLY A 44 -38.92 -12.89 -15.21
N PRO A 45 -39.64 -14.02 -15.28
CA PRO A 45 -39.41 -15.16 -14.37
C PRO A 45 -37.96 -15.66 -14.46
N GLY A 46 -37.32 -15.87 -13.32
CA GLY A 46 -35.93 -16.33 -13.23
C GLY A 46 -34.85 -15.26 -13.45
N ASP A 47 -35.19 -14.06 -13.94
CA ASP A 47 -34.25 -12.93 -14.01
C ASP A 47 -33.80 -12.51 -12.60
N TRP A 48 -32.70 -11.75 -12.50
CA TRP A 48 -32.15 -11.30 -11.22
C TRP A 48 -32.49 -9.83 -10.93
N ILE A 49 -32.90 -9.56 -9.69
CA ILE A 49 -33.11 -8.21 -9.16
C ILE A 49 -32.04 -7.91 -8.10
N GLY A 50 -31.32 -6.81 -8.30
CA GLY A 50 -30.32 -6.31 -7.36
C GLY A 50 -30.93 -5.39 -6.31
N ILE A 51 -30.70 -5.71 -5.04
CA ILE A 51 -31.06 -4.85 -3.89
C ILE A 51 -29.82 -4.53 -3.06
N TRP A 52 -29.73 -3.31 -2.54
CA TRP A 52 -28.67 -2.93 -1.62
C TRP A 52 -29.09 -3.26 -0.19
N GLY A 53 -28.46 -4.29 0.39
CA GLY A 53 -28.69 -4.70 1.78
C GLY A 53 -30.17 -4.81 2.16
N ALA A 54 -30.45 -4.33 3.38
CA ALA A 54 -31.80 -4.00 3.85
C ALA A 54 -32.03 -2.48 3.80
N SER A 55 -31.62 -1.81 2.72
CA SER A 55 -31.87 -0.36 2.56
C SER A 55 -33.37 -0.02 2.62
N PRO A 56 -33.75 1.23 2.94
CA PRO A 56 -35.17 1.66 2.95
C PRO A 56 -35.90 1.48 1.60
N THR A 57 -35.17 1.25 0.51
CA THR A 57 -35.71 0.98 -0.82
C THR A 57 -35.73 -0.50 -1.20
N ALA A 58 -35.14 -1.39 -0.39
CA ALA A 58 -34.98 -2.80 -0.71
C ALA A 58 -36.33 -3.51 -0.90
N TRP A 59 -37.36 -3.10 -0.15
CA TRP A 59 -38.72 -3.63 -0.27
C TRP A 59 -39.28 -3.56 -1.69
N ARG A 60 -38.89 -2.55 -2.49
CA ARG A 60 -39.33 -2.41 -3.89
C ARG A 60 -38.85 -3.57 -4.74
N GLY A 61 -37.57 -3.93 -4.59
CA GLY A 61 -36.99 -5.05 -5.30
C GLY A 61 -37.55 -6.39 -4.81
N THR A 62 -37.77 -6.54 -3.50
CA THR A 62 -38.38 -7.74 -2.93
C THR A 62 -39.82 -7.95 -3.42
N ALA A 63 -40.65 -6.90 -3.43
CA ALA A 63 -42.01 -6.95 -3.94
C ALA A 63 -42.04 -7.27 -5.45
N LEU A 64 -41.14 -6.65 -6.22
CA LEU A 64 -41.01 -6.90 -7.66
C LEU A 64 -40.55 -8.35 -7.94
N ALA A 65 -39.62 -8.88 -7.15
CA ALA A 65 -39.16 -10.27 -7.27
C ALA A 65 -40.32 -11.26 -7.05
N ALA A 66 -41.09 -11.06 -5.98
CA ALA A 66 -42.25 -11.89 -5.67
C ALA A 66 -43.32 -11.80 -6.77
N TRP A 67 -43.63 -10.60 -7.25
CA TRP A 67 -44.63 -10.40 -8.30
C TRP A 67 -44.23 -11.03 -9.65
N ARG A 68 -42.94 -11.03 -9.98
CA ARG A 68 -42.44 -11.46 -11.30
C ARG A 68 -41.85 -12.86 -11.34
N GLY A 69 -41.77 -13.55 -10.20
CA GLY A 69 -41.07 -14.83 -10.10
C GLY A 69 -39.56 -14.68 -10.38
N ALA A 70 -38.98 -13.53 -10.03
CA ALA A 70 -37.57 -13.23 -10.24
C ALA A 70 -36.74 -13.55 -8.99
N GLN A 71 -35.43 -13.73 -9.17
CA GLN A 71 -34.46 -14.02 -8.12
C GLN A 71 -33.91 -12.73 -7.49
N LEU A 72 -33.46 -12.80 -6.23
CA LEU A 72 -32.88 -11.65 -5.52
C LEU A 72 -31.38 -11.80 -5.34
N LEU A 73 -30.63 -10.76 -5.71
CA LEU A 73 -29.22 -10.61 -5.39
C LEU A 73 -29.06 -9.45 -4.41
N ARG A 74 -28.60 -9.75 -3.20
CA ARG A 74 -28.35 -8.76 -2.16
C ARG A 74 -26.90 -8.30 -2.23
N VAL A 75 -26.70 -7.03 -2.51
CA VAL A 75 -25.37 -6.43 -2.62
C VAL A 75 -25.08 -5.64 -1.36
N GLU A 76 -23.91 -5.89 -0.77
CA GLU A 76 -23.38 -5.19 0.40
C GLU A 76 -21.92 -4.80 0.20
N ASP A 77 -21.45 -3.87 1.03
CA ASP A 77 -20.01 -3.63 1.16
C ASP A 77 -19.31 -4.88 1.70
N ALA A 78 -18.13 -5.21 1.16
CA ALA A 78 -17.28 -6.23 1.76
C ALA A 78 -16.74 -5.77 3.14
N PHE A 79 -16.28 -6.74 3.94
CA PHE A 79 -15.79 -6.49 5.30
C PHE A 79 -14.51 -5.62 5.32
N LEU A 80 -13.69 -5.66 4.26
CA LEU A 80 -12.66 -4.67 3.98
C LEU A 80 -13.21 -3.69 2.93
N ARG A 81 -13.36 -2.41 3.27
CA ARG A 81 -14.12 -1.49 2.40
C ARG A 81 -13.29 -0.35 1.83
N SER A 82 -12.82 0.57 2.67
CA SER A 82 -12.25 1.84 2.19
C SER A 82 -11.51 2.59 3.29
N VAL A 83 -10.84 3.69 2.93
CA VAL A 83 -10.23 4.60 3.92
C VAL A 83 -11.31 5.26 4.79
N LEU A 84 -12.26 5.97 4.18
CA LEU A 84 -13.31 6.71 4.87
C LEU A 84 -14.65 5.96 4.86
N PRO A 85 -15.56 6.23 5.81
CA PRO A 85 -16.92 5.69 5.82
C PRO A 85 -17.72 5.99 4.54
N GLY A 86 -18.74 5.17 4.26
CA GLY A 86 -19.51 5.26 3.01
C GLY A 86 -20.32 6.53 2.83
N ARG A 87 -20.66 7.20 3.94
CA ARG A 87 -21.37 8.48 3.96
C ARG A 87 -20.44 9.69 4.01
N ALA A 88 -19.13 9.47 4.17
CA ALA A 88 -18.16 10.56 4.17
C ALA A 88 -18.15 11.28 2.81
N GLN A 89 -17.79 12.56 2.84
CA GLN A 89 -17.68 13.39 1.65
C GLN A 89 -16.21 13.67 1.28
N GLY A 90 -16.00 14.24 0.10
CA GLY A 90 -14.68 14.61 -0.39
C GLY A 90 -14.04 13.60 -1.35
N ARG A 91 -12.88 13.97 -1.89
CA ARG A 91 -12.23 13.24 -2.99
C ARG A 91 -11.83 11.83 -2.61
N VAL A 92 -11.34 11.62 -1.38
CA VAL A 92 -10.95 10.29 -0.89
C VAL A 92 -12.18 9.41 -0.67
N ALA A 93 -13.26 9.94 -0.09
CA ALA A 93 -14.48 9.19 0.17
C ALA A 93 -15.18 8.73 -1.14
N ARG A 94 -15.12 9.55 -2.20
CA ARG A 94 -15.67 9.23 -3.53
C ARG A 94 -15.05 8.02 -4.21
N ARG A 95 -13.89 7.53 -3.73
CA ARG A 95 -13.29 6.30 -4.24
C ARG A 95 -14.22 5.10 -4.05
N GLY A 96 -14.95 5.03 -2.94
CA GLY A 96 -15.91 3.95 -2.68
C GLY A 96 -15.24 2.63 -2.30
N PRO A 97 -16.02 1.53 -2.27
CA PRO A 97 -15.58 0.25 -1.73
C PRO A 97 -14.55 -0.45 -2.62
N ILE A 98 -13.60 -1.17 -2.02
CA ILE A 98 -12.60 -2.01 -2.72
C ILE A 98 -13.13 -3.42 -3.03
N GLY A 99 -14.26 -3.80 -2.45
CA GLY A 99 -14.94 -5.06 -2.73
C GLY A 99 -16.41 -5.02 -2.34
N LEU A 100 -17.18 -5.96 -2.88
CA LEU A 100 -18.61 -6.13 -2.60
C LEU A 100 -18.90 -7.58 -2.24
N ILE A 101 -19.97 -7.82 -1.51
CA ILE A 101 -20.57 -9.15 -1.39
C ILE A 101 -21.85 -9.14 -2.23
N ALA A 102 -22.02 -10.15 -3.08
CA ALA A 102 -23.22 -10.35 -3.87
C ALA A 102 -23.87 -11.67 -3.46
N ASP A 103 -24.82 -11.61 -2.52
CA ASP A 103 -25.40 -12.77 -1.84
C ASP A 103 -26.72 -13.18 -2.50
N PRO A 104 -26.80 -14.38 -3.10
CA PRO A 104 -28.03 -14.88 -3.71
C PRO A 104 -28.99 -15.52 -2.69
N TYR A 105 -28.53 -15.80 -1.46
CA TYR A 105 -29.31 -16.50 -0.45
C TYR A 105 -30.02 -15.53 0.50
N GLY A 106 -29.26 -14.66 1.17
CA GLY A 106 -29.73 -13.87 2.30
C GLY A 106 -28.84 -12.67 2.62
N LEU A 107 -29.07 -12.02 3.77
CA LEU A 107 -28.16 -11.01 4.30
C LEU A 107 -27.34 -11.66 5.42
N HIS A 108 -26.03 -11.44 5.44
CA HIS A 108 -25.15 -12.05 6.43
C HIS A 108 -25.53 -11.69 7.89
N PHE A 109 -26.14 -10.52 8.10
CA PHE A 109 -26.61 -10.07 9.42
C PHE A 109 -28.06 -10.48 9.73
N ASP A 110 -28.76 -11.17 8.83
CA ASP A 110 -30.12 -11.69 9.04
C ASP A 110 -30.06 -13.20 9.36
N PRO A 111 -30.24 -13.60 10.64
CA PRO A 111 -30.18 -15.00 11.04
C PRO A 111 -31.49 -15.76 10.74
N GLU A 112 -32.53 -15.13 10.19
CA GLU A 112 -33.78 -15.84 9.90
C GLU A 112 -33.66 -16.73 8.65
N ARG A 113 -32.65 -16.49 7.82
CA ARG A 113 -32.39 -17.25 6.59
C ARG A 113 -30.90 -17.52 6.41
N PRO A 114 -30.51 -18.61 5.71
CA PRO A 114 -29.12 -18.81 5.33
C PRO A 114 -28.59 -17.66 4.47
N SER A 115 -27.34 -17.30 4.66
CA SER A 115 -26.61 -16.36 3.81
C SER A 115 -25.48 -17.08 3.06
N LEU A 116 -24.88 -16.41 2.07
CA LEU A 116 -23.69 -16.89 1.38
C LEU A 116 -22.57 -17.19 2.38
N ILE A 117 -22.31 -16.26 3.32
CA ILE A 117 -21.32 -16.46 4.39
C ILE A 117 -21.66 -17.70 5.23
N GLU A 118 -22.87 -17.81 5.77
CA GLU A 118 -23.28 -18.97 6.60
C GLU A 118 -23.08 -20.30 5.86
N THR A 119 -23.34 -20.32 4.56
CA THR A 119 -23.16 -21.50 3.70
C THR A 119 -21.68 -21.83 3.46
N LEU A 120 -20.85 -20.80 3.24
CA LEU A 120 -19.43 -20.98 2.92
C LEU A 120 -18.59 -21.40 4.13
N VAL A 121 -18.92 -20.98 5.35
CA VAL A 121 -18.15 -21.34 6.56
C VAL A 121 -17.99 -22.86 6.71
N THR A 122 -19.03 -23.62 6.37
CA THR A 122 -19.01 -25.09 6.48
C THR A 122 -18.61 -25.80 5.19
N SER A 123 -18.24 -25.05 4.15
CA SER A 123 -17.91 -25.63 2.84
C SER A 123 -16.53 -26.28 2.82
N PRO A 124 -16.31 -27.34 1.99
CA PRO A 124 -14.98 -27.90 1.75
C PRO A 124 -13.99 -26.87 1.21
N GLU A 125 -14.47 -25.87 0.47
CA GLU A 125 -13.64 -24.79 -0.07
C GLU A 125 -13.05 -23.92 1.05
N ALA A 126 -13.84 -23.53 2.05
CA ALA A 126 -13.35 -22.78 3.20
C ALA A 126 -12.35 -23.60 4.03
N GLN A 127 -12.58 -24.91 4.17
CA GLN A 127 -11.66 -25.81 4.87
C GLN A 127 -10.30 -25.93 4.14
N ALA A 128 -10.32 -26.03 2.81
CA ALA A 128 -9.10 -26.09 2.00
C ALA A 128 -8.26 -24.79 2.04
N ARG A 129 -8.86 -23.66 2.45
CA ARG A 129 -8.22 -22.34 2.54
C ARG A 129 -7.73 -21.99 3.95
N HIS A 130 -7.63 -22.96 4.84
CA HIS A 130 -7.31 -22.72 6.24
C HIS A 130 -5.98 -21.97 6.46
N ASP A 131 -4.89 -22.41 5.83
CA ASP A 131 -3.58 -21.77 6.00
C ASP A 131 -3.51 -20.42 5.28
N ASP A 132 -4.15 -20.30 4.11
CA ASP A 132 -4.34 -19.01 3.41
C ASP A 132 -5.06 -18.01 4.31
N ALA A 133 -6.14 -18.44 4.98
CA ALA A 133 -6.92 -17.61 5.89
C ALA A 133 -6.11 -17.16 7.11
N ARG A 134 -5.30 -18.06 7.69
CA ARG A 134 -4.40 -17.71 8.80
C ARG A 134 -3.36 -16.66 8.37
N ALA A 135 -2.70 -16.86 7.24
CA ALA A 135 -1.70 -15.92 6.73
C ALA A 135 -2.33 -14.56 6.39
N ALA A 136 -3.48 -14.56 5.71
CA ALA A 136 -4.22 -13.37 5.34
C ALA A 136 -4.74 -12.58 6.55
N MET A 137 -5.21 -13.26 7.59
CA MET A 137 -5.63 -12.66 8.86
C MET A 137 -4.46 -11.98 9.57
N ALA A 138 -3.33 -12.68 9.71
CA ALA A 138 -2.11 -12.10 10.29
C ALA A 138 -1.65 -10.87 9.50
N ARG A 139 -1.75 -10.92 8.16
CA ARG A 139 -1.40 -9.81 7.28
C ARG A 139 -2.35 -8.62 7.41
N LEU A 140 -3.66 -8.85 7.54
CA LEU A 140 -4.68 -7.81 7.75
C LEU A 140 -4.42 -7.04 9.07
N ILE A 141 -4.16 -7.78 10.14
CA ILE A 141 -3.85 -7.21 11.47
C ILE A 141 -2.53 -6.43 11.41
N ALA A 142 -1.48 -7.01 10.83
CA ALA A 142 -0.18 -6.35 10.69
C ALA A 142 -0.23 -5.09 9.80
N ALA A 143 -1.14 -5.04 8.82
CA ALA A 143 -1.38 -3.85 7.99
C ALA A 143 -2.11 -2.73 8.74
N ASP A 144 -2.61 -3.00 9.94
CA ASP A 144 -3.49 -2.11 10.70
C ASP A 144 -4.71 -1.70 9.87
N LEU A 145 -5.37 -2.68 9.22
CA LEU A 145 -6.53 -2.47 8.33
C LEU A 145 -7.80 -3.11 8.88
N SER A 146 -8.93 -2.42 8.74
CA SER A 146 -10.29 -2.77 9.20
C SER A 146 -11.30 -2.33 8.11
N LYS A 147 -12.61 -2.43 8.36
CA LYS A 147 -13.64 -1.93 7.43
C LYS A 147 -13.37 -0.50 6.95
N TYR A 148 -13.07 0.40 7.89
CA TYR A 148 -12.73 1.79 7.65
C TYR A 148 -11.36 2.11 8.26
N ASN A 149 -10.53 2.83 7.52
CA ASN A 149 -9.10 2.94 7.78
C ASN A 149 -8.66 4.39 8.02
N ALA A 150 -9.56 5.19 8.60
CA ALA A 150 -9.34 6.61 8.90
C ALA A 150 -8.69 6.85 10.28
N HIS A 151 -8.09 5.83 10.88
CA HIS A 151 -7.34 5.96 12.13
C HIS A 151 -5.91 6.41 11.87
N LEU A 152 -5.32 7.12 12.83
CA LEU A 152 -4.03 7.81 12.68
C LEU A 152 -2.91 7.08 13.43
N PRO A 153 -1.71 6.96 12.83
CA PRO A 153 -0.53 6.48 13.54
C PRO A 153 -0.17 7.41 14.71
N GLY A 154 0.28 6.83 15.82
CA GLY A 154 0.73 7.58 16.99
C GLY A 154 -0.38 8.07 17.93
N VAL A 155 -1.65 7.79 17.62
CA VAL A 155 -2.75 7.99 18.58
C VAL A 155 -2.74 6.83 19.57
N GLU A 156 -2.39 7.13 20.81
CA GLU A 156 -2.36 6.12 21.87
C GLU A 156 -3.76 5.61 22.19
N PRO A 157 -3.95 4.28 22.32
CA PRO A 157 -5.19 3.74 22.86
C PRO A 157 -5.29 4.05 24.36
N PRO A 158 -6.48 3.91 24.97
CA PRO A 158 -6.60 3.91 26.42
C PRO A 158 -5.62 2.90 27.06
N PRO A 159 -5.12 3.15 28.29
CA PRO A 159 -4.19 2.23 28.93
C PRO A 159 -4.79 0.81 28.99
N PRO A 160 -4.02 -0.27 28.82
CA PRO A 160 -4.57 -1.62 28.70
C PRO A 160 -5.30 -2.09 29.98
N GLY A 161 -6.17 -3.09 29.84
CA GLY A 161 -6.91 -3.73 30.94
C GLY A 161 -8.35 -3.25 31.11
N TYR A 162 -8.92 -2.54 30.13
CA TYR A 162 -10.32 -2.07 30.19
C TYR A 162 -11.30 -3.07 29.58
N VAL A 163 -12.56 -2.94 29.97
CA VAL A 163 -13.70 -3.55 29.29
C VAL A 163 -14.11 -2.63 28.13
N LEU A 164 -14.11 -3.18 26.92
CA LEU A 164 -14.49 -2.46 25.72
C LEU A 164 -15.97 -2.73 25.39
N VAL A 165 -16.78 -1.67 25.35
CA VAL A 165 -18.17 -1.72 24.86
C VAL A 165 -18.24 -1.03 23.50
N ILE A 166 -18.75 -1.75 22.50
CA ILE A 166 -18.79 -1.26 21.12
C ILE A 166 -20.16 -0.64 20.83
N ASP A 167 -20.16 0.65 20.50
CA ASP A 167 -21.35 1.36 20.02
C ASP A 167 -21.57 1.12 18.51
N GLN A 168 -22.79 1.38 18.03
CA GLN A 168 -23.17 1.33 16.61
C GLN A 168 -24.00 2.56 16.24
N THR A 169 -24.22 2.78 14.95
CA THR A 169 -25.09 3.87 14.50
C THR A 169 -26.57 3.49 14.66
N ARG A 170 -27.40 4.41 15.15
CA ARG A 170 -28.86 4.20 15.24
C ARG A 170 -29.47 3.92 13.88
N GLY A 171 -30.33 2.91 13.79
CA GLY A 171 -30.97 2.46 12.54
C GLY A 171 -30.02 1.68 11.62
N ASP A 172 -28.93 1.14 12.15
CA ASP A 172 -28.15 0.12 11.45
C ASP A 172 -29.01 -1.13 11.23
N ALA A 173 -29.08 -1.61 9.99
CA ALA A 173 -29.91 -2.75 9.62
C ALA A 173 -29.48 -4.05 10.33
N SER A 174 -28.19 -4.17 10.68
CA SER A 174 -27.67 -5.32 11.41
C SER A 174 -28.13 -5.40 12.87
N LEU A 175 -28.82 -4.36 13.37
CA LEU A 175 -29.42 -4.38 14.71
C LEU A 175 -30.77 -5.08 14.75
N LEU A 176 -31.41 -5.32 13.60
CA LEU A 176 -32.70 -6.01 13.49
C LEU A 176 -33.78 -5.44 14.45
N GLY A 177 -33.76 -4.13 14.66
CA GLY A 177 -34.69 -3.43 15.54
C GLY A 177 -34.17 -3.12 16.95
N ALA A 178 -33.01 -3.66 17.36
CA ALA A 178 -32.40 -3.30 18.65
C ALA A 178 -32.15 -1.79 18.73
N GLY A 179 -32.66 -1.18 19.79
CA GLY A 179 -32.72 0.25 20.03
C GLY A 179 -31.79 0.68 21.17
N ARG A 180 -32.03 1.86 21.73
CA ARG A 180 -31.20 2.37 22.81
C ARG A 180 -31.32 1.56 24.11
N ALA A 181 -32.49 0.99 24.39
CA ALA A 181 -32.74 0.23 25.61
C ALA A 181 -31.81 -0.99 25.72
N GLU A 182 -31.69 -1.77 24.64
CA GLU A 182 -30.86 -2.97 24.58
C GLU A 182 -29.36 -2.62 24.68
N PHE A 183 -28.94 -1.46 24.16
CA PHE A 183 -27.56 -0.98 24.33
C PHE A 183 -27.29 -0.59 25.79
N LEU A 184 -28.23 0.04 26.48
CA LEU A 184 -28.07 0.35 27.91
C LEU A 184 -28.08 -0.91 28.78
N GLU A 185 -28.85 -1.92 28.41
CA GLU A 185 -28.81 -3.24 29.04
C GLU A 185 -27.43 -3.87 28.85
N MET A 186 -26.90 -3.91 27.62
CA MET A 186 -25.54 -4.39 27.35
C MET A 186 -24.48 -3.65 28.19
N LEU A 187 -24.59 -2.33 28.33
CA LEU A 187 -23.66 -1.53 29.16
C LEU A 187 -23.80 -1.86 30.65
N THR A 188 -25.02 -2.14 31.11
CA THR A 188 -25.28 -2.54 32.50
C THR A 188 -24.67 -3.91 32.79
N VAL A 189 -24.91 -4.90 31.93
CA VAL A 189 -24.32 -6.24 32.05
C VAL A 189 -22.78 -6.18 31.99
N ALA A 190 -22.22 -5.34 31.11
CA ALA A 190 -20.77 -5.15 31.04
C ALA A 190 -20.17 -4.67 32.37
N ARG A 191 -20.90 -3.84 33.13
CA ARG A 191 -20.48 -3.38 34.48
C ARG A 191 -20.62 -4.49 35.52
N GLU A 192 -21.73 -5.20 35.51
CA GLU A 192 -22.04 -6.27 36.46
C GLU A 192 -21.08 -7.46 36.34
N GLU A 193 -20.75 -7.87 35.11
CA GLU A 193 -19.82 -8.96 34.84
C GLU A 193 -18.34 -8.58 35.09
N ASN A 194 -18.03 -7.29 35.30
CA ASN A 194 -16.68 -6.77 35.46
C ASN A 194 -16.59 -5.70 36.58
N PRO A 195 -16.91 -6.06 37.84
CA PRO A 195 -16.92 -5.10 38.94
C PRO A 195 -15.53 -4.48 39.13
N GLY A 196 -15.49 -3.15 39.24
CA GLY A 196 -14.26 -2.38 39.48
C GLY A 196 -13.32 -2.23 38.28
N GLN A 197 -13.66 -2.78 37.11
CA GLN A 197 -12.86 -2.56 35.90
C GLN A 197 -13.25 -1.26 35.19
N ARG A 198 -12.25 -0.60 34.59
CA ARG A 198 -12.50 0.57 33.74
C ARG A 198 -13.27 0.15 32.49
N LEU A 199 -14.26 0.95 32.13
CA LEU A 199 -15.07 0.78 30.92
C LEU A 199 -14.73 1.84 29.89
N VAL A 200 -14.52 1.39 28.65
CA VAL A 200 -14.30 2.26 27.48
C VAL A 200 -15.39 1.97 26.47
N ILE A 201 -16.15 3.01 26.10
CA ILE A 201 -17.14 2.92 25.03
C ILE A 201 -16.52 3.37 23.71
N ARG A 202 -16.40 2.45 22.73
CA ARG A 202 -15.94 2.78 21.39
C ARG A 202 -17.09 3.30 20.53
N THR A 203 -17.07 4.60 20.27
CA THR A 203 -18.00 5.26 19.35
C THR A 203 -17.76 4.80 17.91
N HIS A 204 -18.84 4.60 17.13
CA HIS A 204 -18.73 4.24 15.73
C HIS A 204 -18.07 5.36 14.89
N PRO A 205 -17.23 5.06 13.88
CA PRO A 205 -16.56 6.09 13.06
C PRO A 205 -17.50 7.10 12.39
N GLU A 206 -18.69 6.66 11.94
CA GLU A 206 -19.71 7.58 11.41
C GLU A 206 -20.28 8.52 12.48
N THR A 207 -20.38 8.06 13.74
CA THR A 207 -20.82 8.89 14.86
C THR A 207 -19.75 9.90 15.26
N ALA A 208 -18.50 9.47 15.38
CA ALA A 208 -17.37 10.37 15.62
C ALA A 208 -17.22 11.44 14.53
N ALA A 209 -17.62 11.12 13.29
CA ALA A 209 -17.63 12.04 12.16
C ALA A 209 -18.94 12.85 12.00
N ASN A 210 -19.87 12.79 12.97
CA ASN A 210 -21.18 13.47 12.94
C ASN A 210 -22.05 13.14 11.71
N LEU A 211 -21.90 11.94 11.14
CA LEU A 211 -22.67 11.48 9.99
C LEU A 211 -23.98 10.80 10.43
N ARG A 212 -23.97 10.11 11.57
CA ARG A 212 -25.13 9.44 12.19
C ARG A 212 -24.98 9.40 13.71
N PRO A 213 -26.08 9.47 14.49
CA PRO A 213 -26.00 9.34 15.94
C PRO A 213 -25.71 7.90 16.38
N GLY A 214 -24.98 7.74 17.50
CA GLY A 214 -24.76 6.48 18.22
C GLY A 214 -25.85 6.20 19.27
N HIS A 215 -25.79 5.07 19.97
CA HIS A 215 -26.78 4.73 21.01
C HIS A 215 -26.47 5.36 22.37
N TYR A 216 -25.19 5.47 22.73
CA TYR A 216 -24.74 6.04 24.00
C TYR A 216 -24.53 7.56 23.92
N ALA A 217 -24.67 8.20 25.07
CA ALA A 217 -24.45 9.63 25.27
C ALA A 217 -23.54 9.88 26.49
N PRO A 218 -22.92 11.07 26.63
CA PRO A 218 -22.07 11.44 27.77
C PRO A 218 -22.68 11.12 29.15
N GLU A 219 -24.00 11.25 29.28
CA GLU A 219 -24.74 11.04 30.52
C GLU A 219 -24.83 9.56 30.93
N ASP A 220 -24.50 8.64 30.02
CA ASP A 220 -24.49 7.21 30.29
C ASP A 220 -23.23 6.74 31.01
N LEU A 221 -22.17 7.56 31.05
CA LEU A 221 -20.90 7.21 31.70
C LEU A 221 -20.95 7.35 33.23
N ARG A 222 -20.29 6.43 33.93
CA ARG A 222 -20.00 6.53 35.37
C ARG A 222 -18.59 7.11 35.60
N PRO A 223 -18.26 7.61 36.80
CA PRO A 223 -16.91 8.04 37.14
C PRO A 223 -15.87 6.96 36.82
N GLY A 224 -14.83 7.33 36.06
CA GLY A 224 -13.78 6.41 35.62
C GLY A 224 -14.04 5.71 34.29
N GLU A 225 -15.23 5.85 33.70
CA GLU A 225 -15.54 5.37 32.34
C GLU A 225 -15.31 6.48 31.31
N GLU A 226 -14.99 6.11 30.08
CA GLU A 226 -14.70 7.09 29.01
C GLU A 226 -15.20 6.67 27.63
N PHE A 227 -15.41 7.66 26.76
CA PHE A 227 -15.60 7.42 25.32
C PHE A 227 -14.25 7.42 24.60
N CYS A 228 -14.03 6.41 23.75
CA CYS A 228 -12.96 6.43 22.77
C CYS A 228 -13.49 6.97 21.43
N THR A 229 -13.44 8.29 21.26
CA THR A 229 -13.81 9.01 20.02
C THR A 229 -12.62 9.29 19.11
N ASN A 230 -11.40 9.19 19.64
CA ASN A 230 -10.17 9.42 18.90
C ASN A 230 -10.04 8.47 17.69
N PRO A 231 -9.30 8.87 16.64
CA PRO A 231 -9.04 8.03 15.48
C PRO A 231 -7.99 6.94 15.81
N THR A 232 -8.24 6.16 16.86
CA THR A 232 -7.40 5.05 17.33
C THR A 232 -7.58 3.83 16.43
N SER A 233 -6.49 3.09 16.22
CA SER A 233 -6.52 1.79 15.53
C SER A 233 -7.50 0.82 16.23
N PRO A 234 -8.40 0.15 15.49
CA PRO A 234 -9.22 -0.93 16.02
C PRO A 234 -8.38 -2.04 16.65
N TRP A 235 -7.26 -2.41 16.05
CA TRP A 235 -6.38 -3.47 16.54
C TRP A 235 -5.63 -3.08 17.81
N ALA A 236 -5.15 -1.84 17.90
CA ALA A 236 -4.54 -1.32 19.13
C ALA A 236 -5.55 -1.25 20.29
N LEU A 237 -6.80 -0.87 19.99
CA LEU A 237 -7.90 -0.87 20.95
C LEU A 237 -8.20 -2.29 21.44
N LEU A 238 -8.36 -3.25 20.52
CA LEU A 238 -8.62 -4.65 20.87
C LEU A 238 -7.46 -5.26 21.65
N LYS A 239 -6.20 -4.94 21.32
CA LYS A 239 -5.02 -5.42 22.06
C LYS A 239 -5.02 -4.94 23.51
N GLY A 240 -5.54 -3.75 23.79
CA GLY A 240 -5.61 -3.19 25.14
C GLY A 240 -6.83 -3.66 25.95
N ALA A 241 -7.84 -4.24 25.30
CA ALA A 241 -9.06 -4.68 25.97
C ALA A 241 -8.85 -5.97 26.77
N ALA A 242 -9.49 -6.08 27.93
CA ALA A 242 -9.57 -7.31 28.72
C ALA A 242 -10.81 -8.14 28.35
N ARG A 243 -11.92 -7.47 28.02
CA ARG A 243 -13.17 -8.08 27.52
C ARG A 243 -13.84 -7.16 26.50
N VAL A 244 -14.63 -7.75 25.61
CA VAL A 244 -15.34 -7.02 24.54
C VAL A 244 -16.82 -7.36 24.56
N TYR A 245 -17.66 -6.31 24.60
CA TYR A 245 -19.12 -6.38 24.56
C TYR A 245 -19.61 -5.71 23.28
N VAL A 246 -20.50 -6.38 22.55
CA VAL A 246 -20.98 -5.93 21.26
C VAL A 246 -22.42 -6.35 21.00
N MET A 247 -23.17 -5.49 20.32
CA MET A 247 -24.49 -5.85 19.80
C MET A 247 -24.35 -6.70 18.53
N SER A 248 -23.99 -6.09 17.39
CA SER A 248 -23.77 -6.81 16.12
C SER A 248 -22.67 -6.21 15.24
N SER A 249 -21.95 -5.20 15.73
CA SER A 249 -20.90 -4.48 15.00
C SER A 249 -19.84 -5.41 14.41
N GLN A 250 -19.34 -5.09 13.21
CA GLN A 250 -18.19 -5.81 12.64
C GLN A 250 -16.95 -5.75 13.55
N LEU A 251 -16.80 -4.74 14.40
CA LEU A 251 -15.67 -4.68 15.34
C LEU A 251 -15.69 -5.83 16.37
N GLY A 252 -16.86 -6.45 16.62
CA GLY A 252 -16.95 -7.69 17.40
C GLY A 252 -16.37 -8.91 16.67
N TYR A 253 -16.47 -8.95 15.34
CA TYR A 253 -15.78 -9.95 14.52
C TYR A 253 -14.27 -9.73 14.54
N GLU A 254 -13.83 -8.48 14.40
CA GLU A 254 -12.41 -8.13 14.48
C GLU A 254 -11.84 -8.45 15.87
N ALA A 255 -12.64 -8.35 16.94
CA ALA A 255 -12.25 -8.83 18.26
C ALA A 255 -11.93 -10.33 18.26
N MET A 256 -12.75 -11.16 17.60
CA MET A 256 -12.48 -12.60 17.45
C MET A 256 -11.21 -12.87 16.65
N LEU A 257 -10.96 -12.10 15.58
CA LEU A 257 -9.70 -12.18 14.81
C LEU A 257 -8.48 -11.81 15.65
N ALA A 258 -8.65 -10.90 16.61
CA ALA A 258 -7.62 -10.52 17.58
C ALA A 258 -7.49 -11.50 18.77
N GLY A 259 -8.24 -12.62 18.77
CA GLY A 259 -8.17 -13.66 19.79
C GLY A 259 -9.11 -13.46 20.99
N HIS A 260 -10.02 -12.48 20.95
CA HIS A 260 -11.05 -12.30 21.98
C HIS A 260 -12.19 -13.30 21.82
N ARG A 261 -12.87 -13.60 22.93
CA ARG A 261 -14.16 -14.27 22.96
C ARG A 261 -15.25 -13.26 23.37
N PRO A 262 -15.79 -12.46 22.43
CA PRO A 262 -16.68 -11.34 22.77
C PRO A 262 -18.01 -11.81 23.34
N ARG A 263 -18.61 -11.00 24.23
CA ARG A 263 -20.00 -11.14 24.68
C ARG A 263 -20.92 -10.46 23.67
N ILE A 264 -21.70 -11.25 22.95
CA ILE A 264 -22.53 -10.77 21.83
C ILE A 264 -24.00 -10.73 22.25
N PHE A 265 -24.62 -9.55 22.17
CA PHE A 265 -26.04 -9.34 22.51
C PHE A 265 -26.96 -9.47 21.31
N GLY A 266 -26.47 -9.22 20.09
CA GLY A 266 -27.24 -9.38 18.85
C GLY A 266 -27.06 -10.75 18.20
N ARG A 267 -27.36 -10.82 16.91
CA ARG A 267 -27.27 -12.05 16.09
C ARG A 267 -26.43 -11.87 14.82
N PRO A 268 -25.21 -11.30 14.89
CA PRO A 268 -24.38 -11.03 13.71
C PRO A 268 -23.90 -12.31 13.03
N PHE A 269 -23.36 -12.20 11.81
CA PHE A 269 -22.91 -13.35 11.00
C PHE A 269 -21.84 -14.23 11.69
N TYR A 270 -21.08 -13.65 12.61
CA TYR A 270 -19.95 -14.28 13.31
C TYR A 270 -20.33 -14.90 14.67
N ALA A 271 -21.59 -14.76 15.12
CA ALA A 271 -22.12 -15.44 16.31
C ALA A 271 -22.60 -16.86 15.96
N GLY A 272 -22.63 -17.76 16.95
CA GLY A 272 -23.14 -19.14 16.82
C GLY A 272 -22.13 -20.17 16.33
N TRP A 273 -20.86 -19.78 16.12
CA TRP A 273 -19.79 -20.67 15.63
C TRP A 273 -18.90 -21.23 16.74
N GLY A 274 -19.28 -21.07 18.02
CA GLY A 274 -18.49 -21.54 19.17
C GLY A 274 -17.27 -20.66 19.53
N LEU A 275 -17.15 -19.49 18.91
CA LEU A 275 -16.01 -18.57 19.05
C LEU A 275 -16.32 -17.33 19.92
N SER A 276 -17.52 -17.24 20.48
CA SER A 276 -18.06 -16.10 21.21
C SER A 276 -18.94 -16.53 22.40
N ASN A 277 -19.34 -15.58 23.24
CA ASN A 277 -20.32 -15.76 24.30
C ASN A 277 -21.65 -15.13 23.88
N ASP A 278 -22.48 -15.90 23.17
CA ASP A 278 -23.69 -15.41 22.52
C ASP A 278 -24.88 -15.32 23.49
N GLN A 279 -25.64 -14.23 23.44
CA GLN A 279 -26.90 -14.06 24.17
C GLN A 279 -28.02 -14.94 23.60
N HIS A 280 -27.97 -15.22 22.30
CA HIS A 280 -29.02 -15.92 21.57
C HIS A 280 -28.48 -17.20 20.94
N SER A 281 -29.29 -18.26 20.97
CA SER A 281 -28.99 -19.51 20.25
C SER A 281 -29.24 -19.35 18.74
N LEU A 282 -28.33 -19.90 17.93
CA LEU A 282 -28.35 -19.85 16.47
C LEU A 282 -28.25 -21.28 15.91
N PRO A 283 -29.35 -22.07 15.91
CA PRO A 283 -29.30 -23.53 15.78
C PRO A 283 -28.78 -24.05 14.42
N ARG A 284 -28.78 -23.23 13.36
CA ARG A 284 -28.20 -23.61 12.06
C ARG A 284 -26.68 -23.57 12.04
N ARG A 285 -26.06 -22.83 12.95
CA ARG A 285 -24.62 -22.64 13.03
C ARG A 285 -24.03 -23.63 14.02
N ARG A 286 -22.92 -24.25 13.64
CA ARG A 286 -22.20 -25.25 14.43
C ARG A 286 -20.78 -24.77 14.63
N SER A 287 -20.06 -25.34 15.60
CA SER A 287 -18.67 -24.93 15.87
C SER A 287 -17.82 -24.94 14.60
N ALA A 288 -17.08 -23.86 14.35
CA ALA A 288 -16.17 -23.74 13.22
C ALA A 288 -14.91 -22.96 13.64
N PRO A 289 -13.73 -23.26 13.06
CA PRO A 289 -12.52 -22.50 13.36
C PRO A 289 -12.62 -21.07 12.79
N ILE A 290 -11.91 -20.13 13.41
CA ILE A 290 -11.91 -18.73 12.97
C ILE A 290 -11.37 -18.59 11.54
N GLU A 291 -10.45 -19.48 11.13
CA GLU A 291 -9.93 -19.56 9.77
C GLU A 291 -11.03 -19.87 8.74
N ALA A 292 -11.99 -20.76 9.04
CA ALA A 292 -13.09 -21.05 8.12
C ALA A 292 -14.03 -19.85 7.97
N LEU A 293 -14.28 -19.14 9.07
CA LEU A 293 -15.06 -17.90 9.06
C LEU A 293 -14.35 -16.78 8.29
N PHE A 294 -13.02 -16.67 8.43
CA PHE A 294 -12.22 -15.73 7.65
C PHE A 294 -12.14 -16.10 6.17
N ALA A 295 -11.95 -17.37 5.82
CA ALA A 295 -11.97 -17.85 4.45
C ALA A 295 -13.29 -17.49 3.75
N ALA A 296 -14.43 -17.79 4.39
CA ALA A 296 -15.74 -17.44 3.87
C ALA A 296 -15.91 -15.93 3.69
N SER A 297 -15.55 -15.13 4.70
CA SER A 297 -15.83 -13.69 4.73
C SER A 297 -14.86 -12.83 3.93
N HIS A 298 -13.60 -13.23 3.78
CA HIS A 298 -12.55 -12.41 3.18
C HIS A 298 -11.95 -13.02 1.92
N LEU A 299 -11.87 -14.35 1.81
CA LEU A 299 -11.19 -15.00 0.68
C LEU A 299 -12.15 -15.44 -0.43
N ILE A 300 -13.34 -15.92 -0.08
CA ILE A 300 -14.25 -16.58 -1.02
C ILE A 300 -15.45 -15.71 -1.40
N ALA A 301 -16.24 -15.23 -0.43
CA ALA A 301 -17.49 -14.53 -0.73
C ALA A 301 -17.33 -13.17 -1.41
N PRO A 302 -16.34 -12.32 -1.05
CA PRO A 302 -16.24 -10.99 -1.64
C PRO A 302 -15.74 -11.01 -3.08
N ILE A 303 -16.32 -10.13 -3.88
CA ILE A 303 -15.83 -9.73 -5.20
C ILE A 303 -14.86 -8.57 -4.99
N TRP A 304 -13.57 -8.85 -5.01
CA TRP A 304 -12.51 -7.87 -4.85
C TRP A 304 -12.16 -7.16 -6.16
N TYR A 305 -11.76 -5.90 -6.06
CA TYR A 305 -11.48 -5.04 -7.21
C TYR A 305 -10.16 -4.30 -7.08
N ASP A 306 -9.38 -4.33 -8.16
CA ASP A 306 -8.20 -3.50 -8.34
C ASP A 306 -8.59 -2.24 -9.12
N PRO A 307 -8.71 -1.06 -8.47
CA PRO A 307 -9.09 0.19 -9.10
C PRO A 307 -7.96 0.81 -9.94
N CYS A 308 -6.72 0.35 -9.80
CA CYS A 308 -5.62 0.80 -10.63
C CYS A 308 -5.60 0.02 -11.95
N ARG A 309 -5.73 -1.30 -11.90
CA ARG A 309 -5.74 -2.16 -13.09
C ARG A 309 -7.12 -2.30 -13.74
N ASP A 310 -8.17 -1.84 -13.06
CA ASP A 310 -9.57 -1.95 -13.48
C ASP A 310 -10.00 -3.39 -13.80
N CYS A 311 -9.65 -4.31 -12.89
CA CYS A 311 -9.97 -5.73 -13.00
C CYS A 311 -10.41 -6.30 -11.65
N LEU A 312 -11.06 -7.47 -11.67
CA LEU A 312 -11.24 -8.24 -10.44
C LEU A 312 -9.89 -8.70 -9.92
N THR A 313 -9.80 -8.89 -8.61
CA THR A 313 -8.60 -9.38 -7.94
C THR A 313 -8.99 -10.30 -6.79
N ASP A 314 -8.02 -10.76 -6.01
CA ASP A 314 -8.23 -11.54 -4.80
C ASP A 314 -8.12 -10.63 -3.55
N PHE A 315 -8.20 -11.24 -2.38
CA PHE A 315 -8.06 -10.52 -1.12
C PHE A 315 -6.71 -9.80 -1.02
N GLU A 316 -5.61 -10.44 -1.44
CA GLU A 316 -4.29 -9.85 -1.36
C GLU A 316 -4.14 -8.60 -2.23
N GLY A 317 -4.66 -8.63 -3.46
CA GLY A 317 -4.65 -7.47 -4.34
C GLY A 317 -5.44 -6.29 -3.76
N ALA A 318 -6.64 -6.55 -3.23
CA ALA A 318 -7.45 -5.53 -2.56
C ALA A 318 -6.76 -4.99 -1.30
N LEU A 319 -6.14 -5.86 -0.50
CA LEU A 319 -5.42 -5.48 0.71
C LEU A 319 -4.22 -4.57 0.40
N ARG A 320 -3.39 -4.95 -0.58
CA ARG A 320 -2.23 -4.15 -1.02
C ARG A 320 -2.66 -2.78 -1.56
N GLN A 321 -3.74 -2.73 -2.32
CA GLN A 321 -4.29 -1.46 -2.79
C GLN A 321 -4.76 -0.58 -1.63
N LEU A 322 -5.52 -1.15 -0.70
CA LEU A 322 -6.07 -0.38 0.42
C LEU A 322 -4.97 0.06 1.41
N GLU A 323 -3.92 -0.74 1.59
CA GLU A 323 -2.72 -0.35 2.33
C GLU A 323 -2.07 0.89 1.72
N ALA A 324 -1.89 0.94 0.40
CA ALA A 324 -1.34 2.10 -0.29
C ALA A 324 -2.22 3.34 -0.15
N GLU A 325 -3.54 3.20 -0.30
CA GLU A 325 -4.48 4.32 -0.13
C GLU A 325 -4.55 4.83 1.31
N THR A 326 -4.54 3.91 2.29
CA THR A 326 -4.60 4.22 3.72
C THR A 326 -3.35 4.93 4.18
N ARG A 327 -2.16 4.42 3.82
CA ARG A 327 -0.88 5.08 4.13
C ARG A 327 -0.86 6.51 3.58
N ALA A 328 -1.22 6.67 2.31
CA ALA A 328 -1.25 7.98 1.67
C ALA A 328 -2.19 8.95 2.41
N TRP A 329 -3.39 8.50 2.77
CA TRP A 329 -4.31 9.34 3.54
C TRP A 329 -3.79 9.67 4.93
N ARG A 330 -3.29 8.69 5.70
CA ARG A 330 -2.75 8.92 7.06
C ARG A 330 -1.64 9.97 7.05
N GLU A 331 -0.75 9.91 6.06
CA GLU A 331 0.36 10.85 5.94
C GLU A 331 -0.07 12.24 5.43
N ASP A 332 -1.14 12.34 4.62
CA ASP A 332 -1.53 13.56 3.90
C ASP A 332 -2.81 14.23 4.43
N HIS A 333 -3.56 13.60 5.34
CA HIS A 333 -4.94 14.01 5.68
C HIS A 333 -5.02 15.47 6.16
N ALA A 334 -4.04 15.93 6.94
CA ALA A 334 -3.94 17.30 7.45
C ALA A 334 -3.46 18.31 6.39
N GLY A 335 -2.94 17.83 5.26
CA GLY A 335 -2.36 18.63 4.19
C GLY A 335 -0.92 19.02 4.43
N HIS A 336 -0.36 19.66 3.41
CA HIS A 336 1.06 20.03 3.42
C HIS A 336 1.30 21.45 2.95
N LEU A 337 2.31 22.09 3.55
CA LEU A 337 3.02 23.21 2.97
C LEU A 337 4.40 22.72 2.52
N ALA A 338 4.68 22.82 1.23
CA ALA A 338 5.88 22.30 0.60
C ALA A 338 6.87 23.40 0.19
N TYR A 339 8.13 23.24 0.57
CA TYR A 339 9.24 24.16 0.30
C TYR A 339 10.29 23.52 -0.64
N GLY A 340 11.02 24.35 -1.39
CA GLY A 340 12.13 23.88 -2.25
C GLY A 340 11.70 23.08 -3.49
N MET A 341 10.41 23.09 -3.84
CA MET A 341 9.86 22.35 -4.97
C MET A 341 9.95 23.17 -6.26
N ARG A 342 10.76 22.72 -7.24
CA ARG A 342 10.81 23.30 -8.59
C ARG A 342 9.40 23.35 -9.20
N LEU A 343 9.07 24.43 -9.93
CA LEU A 343 7.73 24.66 -10.47
C LEU A 343 7.16 23.47 -11.24
N TRP A 344 7.96 22.86 -12.12
CA TRP A 344 7.53 21.69 -12.89
C TRP A 344 7.26 20.43 -12.05
N LYS A 345 7.86 20.31 -10.84
CA LYS A 345 7.61 19.20 -9.91
C LYS A 345 6.32 19.37 -9.12
N ARG A 346 5.84 20.61 -8.95
CA ARG A 346 4.67 20.92 -8.09
C ARG A 346 3.41 20.13 -8.44
N PRO A 347 3.01 19.96 -9.73
CA PRO A 347 1.84 19.16 -10.07
C PRO A 347 1.96 17.69 -9.63
N PHE A 348 3.16 17.12 -9.68
CA PHE A 348 3.40 15.73 -9.28
C PHE A 348 3.40 15.60 -7.76
N VAL A 349 4.13 16.48 -7.05
CA VAL A 349 4.12 16.55 -5.59
C VAL A 349 2.69 16.69 -5.05
N ALA A 350 1.88 17.58 -5.66
CA ALA A 350 0.49 17.76 -5.28
C ALA A 350 -0.40 16.52 -5.53
N ARG A 351 -0.06 15.68 -6.52
CA ARG A 351 -0.78 14.42 -6.78
C ARG A 351 -0.37 13.32 -5.80
N PHE A 352 0.93 13.22 -5.50
CA PHE A 352 1.46 12.22 -4.57
C PHE A 352 0.99 12.46 -3.15
N PHE A 353 1.11 13.70 -2.66
CA PHE A 353 0.89 14.07 -1.26
C PHE A 353 -0.44 14.80 -1.04
N GLY A 354 -1.39 14.66 -1.98
CA GLY A 354 -2.67 15.37 -1.97
C GLY A 354 -3.85 14.55 -1.41
N ASN A 355 -3.62 13.47 -0.66
CA ASN A 355 -4.67 12.56 -0.19
C ASN A 355 -5.36 13.08 1.09
N GLY A 356 -5.84 14.32 1.06
CA GLY A 356 -6.39 15.02 2.22
C GLY A 356 -6.86 16.42 1.86
N THR A 357 -6.44 17.41 2.65
CA THR A 357 -6.72 18.84 2.39
C THR A 357 -5.88 19.43 1.25
N GLY A 358 -4.86 18.70 0.77
CA GLY A 358 -4.06 19.05 -0.40
C GLY A 358 -2.67 19.61 -0.09
N VAL A 359 -1.97 20.09 -1.12
CA VAL A 359 -0.60 20.60 -1.02
C VAL A 359 -0.56 22.07 -1.45
N ARG A 360 -0.02 22.93 -0.58
CA ARG A 360 0.35 24.31 -0.88
C ARG A 360 1.86 24.42 -1.04
N PHE A 361 2.33 25.45 -1.73
CA PHE A 361 3.76 25.66 -1.98
C PHE A 361 4.19 27.03 -1.46
N THR A 362 5.40 27.09 -0.89
CA THR A 362 6.05 28.33 -0.47
C THR A 362 7.47 28.40 -1.04
N ASP A 363 7.93 29.62 -1.27
CA ASP A 363 9.31 29.98 -1.63
C ASP A 363 10.13 30.44 -0.43
N ARG A 364 9.51 30.56 0.75
CA ARG A 364 10.16 30.97 2.00
C ARG A 364 10.30 29.79 2.97
N PRO A 365 11.47 29.60 3.59
CA PRO A 365 11.59 28.70 4.74
C PRO A 365 10.85 29.32 5.92
N GLN A 366 9.87 28.60 6.48
CA GLN A 366 9.03 29.10 7.56
C GLN A 366 8.49 27.96 8.43
N ALA A 367 8.01 28.32 9.62
CA ALA A 367 7.27 27.41 10.49
C ALA A 367 6.02 26.86 9.77
N GLY A 368 5.70 25.60 10.02
CA GLY A 368 4.57 24.90 9.39
C GLY A 368 4.85 24.32 8.01
N VAL A 369 6.06 24.44 7.46
CA VAL A 369 6.49 23.62 6.31
C VAL A 369 6.60 22.16 6.75
N THR A 370 5.87 21.28 6.08
CA THR A 370 5.82 19.85 6.40
C THR A 370 6.56 18.98 5.39
N LEU A 371 6.80 19.51 4.19
CA LEU A 371 7.54 18.83 3.12
C LEU A 371 8.62 19.76 2.57
N ALA A 372 9.82 19.22 2.34
CA ALA A 372 10.89 19.94 1.67
C ALA A 372 11.60 19.01 0.68
N TRP A 373 11.97 19.51 -0.49
CA TRP A 373 12.90 18.74 -1.34
C TRP A 373 14.20 18.52 -0.57
N ALA A 374 14.75 17.30 -0.59
CA ALA A 374 15.75 16.86 0.37
C ALA A 374 16.95 17.81 0.51
N ASN A 375 17.46 18.36 -0.60
CA ASN A 375 18.60 19.29 -0.60
C ASN A 375 18.30 20.70 -0.04
N ARG A 376 17.03 21.04 0.25
CA ARG A 376 16.58 22.29 0.89
C ARG A 376 16.03 22.08 2.30
N ALA A 377 15.96 20.83 2.76
CA ALA A 377 15.31 20.49 4.02
C ALA A 377 16.07 20.99 5.27
N ALA A 378 17.37 21.29 5.15
CA ALA A 378 18.16 21.88 6.23
C ALA A 378 17.63 23.28 6.65
N GLU A 379 16.95 23.99 5.75
CA GLU A 379 16.39 25.33 6.01
C GLU A 379 15.04 25.29 6.73
N VAL A 380 14.40 24.11 6.83
CA VAL A 380 13.10 23.90 7.47
C VAL A 380 13.14 22.65 8.35
N PRO A 381 13.83 22.72 9.51
CA PRO A 381 13.91 21.60 10.44
C PRO A 381 12.52 21.10 10.85
N GLY A 382 12.27 19.80 10.74
CA GLY A 382 10.97 19.17 11.00
C GLY A 382 10.14 18.85 9.74
N ALA A 383 10.49 19.41 8.58
CA ALA A 383 9.88 19.00 7.31
C ALA A 383 10.40 17.63 6.85
N ARG A 384 9.52 16.79 6.29
CA ARG A 384 9.93 15.52 5.68
C ARG A 384 10.72 15.79 4.40
N ARG A 385 11.82 15.07 4.21
CA ARG A 385 12.72 15.14 3.07
C ARG A 385 12.16 14.34 1.90
N VAL A 386 11.75 15.05 0.85
CA VAL A 386 11.21 14.47 -0.37
C VAL A 386 12.31 14.24 -1.38
N GLU A 387 12.34 13.03 -1.93
CA GLU A 387 13.25 12.63 -3.01
C GLU A 387 12.53 11.64 -3.95
N ASP A 388 13.12 11.40 -5.12
CA ASP A 388 12.67 10.32 -6.01
C ASP A 388 12.82 8.94 -5.34
N GLY A 389 11.87 8.04 -5.59
CA GLY A 389 11.97 6.63 -5.17
C GLY A 389 12.89 5.80 -6.07
N PHE A 390 13.11 4.54 -5.68
CA PHE A 390 14.07 3.66 -6.39
C PHE A 390 13.56 3.15 -7.75
N ILE A 391 12.25 2.95 -7.89
CA ILE A 391 11.59 2.61 -9.17
C ILE A 391 10.97 3.89 -9.72
N ARG A 392 11.65 4.52 -10.67
CA ARG A 392 11.31 5.90 -11.09
C ARG A 392 10.54 5.98 -12.40
N SER A 393 11.10 5.51 -13.52
CA SER A 393 10.54 5.74 -14.86
C SER A 393 11.16 4.84 -15.95
N ARG A 394 10.52 4.73 -17.13
CA ARG A 394 11.20 4.37 -18.39
C ARG A 394 11.89 5.63 -18.94
N GLY A 395 13.23 5.68 -18.90
CA GLY A 395 14.03 6.82 -19.35
C GLY A 395 14.57 7.71 -18.22
N LEU A 396 15.50 8.60 -18.58
CA LEU A 396 16.18 9.54 -17.68
C LEU A 396 15.21 10.61 -17.14
N GLY A 397 15.41 11.04 -15.89
CA GLY A 397 14.69 12.20 -15.36
C GLY A 397 15.01 13.51 -16.07
N ALA A 398 16.14 13.57 -16.79
CA ALA A 398 16.48 14.67 -17.69
C ALA A 398 15.45 14.84 -18.83
N ALA A 399 14.68 13.80 -19.16
CA ALA A 399 13.59 13.85 -20.13
C ALA A 399 12.22 14.27 -19.53
N LEU A 400 12.18 14.78 -18.29
CA LEU A 400 10.98 15.20 -17.55
C LEU A 400 9.88 14.13 -17.46
N VAL A 401 10.26 12.85 -17.44
CA VAL A 401 9.30 11.75 -17.21
C VAL A 401 8.81 11.81 -15.76
N PRO A 402 7.49 11.88 -15.52
CA PRO A 402 6.95 11.90 -14.16
C PRO A 402 7.39 10.67 -13.34
N PRO A 403 7.83 10.86 -12.09
CA PRO A 403 8.20 9.73 -11.24
C PRO A 403 6.94 8.92 -10.89
N LEU A 404 7.06 7.59 -10.93
CA LEU A 404 6.04 6.69 -10.39
C LEU A 404 6.18 6.49 -8.87
N SER A 405 7.30 6.93 -8.31
CA SER A 405 7.64 6.74 -6.90
C SER A 405 8.34 7.95 -6.30
N LEU A 406 7.93 8.32 -5.09
CA LEU A 406 8.56 9.36 -4.26
C LEU A 406 8.72 8.83 -2.83
N VAL A 407 9.73 9.34 -2.12
CA VAL A 407 9.93 9.10 -0.69
C VAL A 407 9.67 10.40 0.09
N ALA A 408 9.31 10.29 1.36
CA ALA A 408 9.19 11.42 2.29
C ALA A 408 9.71 10.98 3.66
N ASP A 409 10.98 11.27 3.94
CA ASP A 409 11.68 10.80 5.14
C ASP A 409 11.66 11.86 6.25
N ASP A 410 11.16 11.48 7.42
CA ASP A 410 10.98 12.35 8.58
C ASP A 410 12.18 12.35 9.55
N LEU A 411 13.19 11.52 9.32
CA LEU A 411 14.41 11.43 10.15
C LEU A 411 15.63 11.98 9.39
N GLY A 412 15.90 11.41 8.22
CA GLY A 412 17.09 11.67 7.41
C GLY A 412 16.73 11.59 5.93
N ILE A 413 17.59 10.94 5.14
CA ILE A 413 17.29 10.54 3.76
C ILE A 413 18.20 9.35 3.41
N TYR A 414 17.71 8.37 2.67
CA TYR A 414 18.40 7.08 2.43
C TYR A 414 19.86 7.17 1.94
N TYR A 415 20.22 8.20 1.18
CA TYR A 415 21.58 8.36 0.64
C TYR A 415 22.55 9.07 1.58
N ASP A 416 22.09 9.62 2.71
CA ASP A 416 22.90 10.35 3.67
C ASP A 416 23.24 9.46 4.88
N PRO A 417 24.46 8.88 4.94
CA PRO A 417 24.89 8.06 6.06
C PRO A 417 25.31 8.87 7.30
N SER A 418 25.34 10.20 7.26
CA SER A 418 25.75 11.02 8.41
C SER A 418 24.75 11.00 9.58
N ARG A 419 23.51 10.57 9.32
CA ARG A 419 22.43 10.51 10.32
C ARG A 419 21.49 9.34 10.05
N GLU A 420 20.74 8.94 11.07
CA GLU A 420 19.69 7.93 10.92
C GLU A 420 18.62 8.38 9.92
N SER A 421 18.13 7.45 9.10
CA SER A 421 17.03 7.67 8.16
C SER A 421 15.84 6.76 8.47
N ARG A 422 14.64 7.12 7.98
CA ARG A 422 13.47 6.24 8.09
C ARG A 422 13.71 4.92 7.36
N PHE A 423 14.50 4.92 6.30
CA PHE A 423 14.94 3.72 5.61
C PHE A 423 15.73 2.78 6.54
N GLU A 424 16.69 3.30 7.30
CA GLU A 424 17.49 2.49 8.25
C GLU A 424 16.61 1.85 9.34
N ARG A 425 15.59 2.56 9.84
CA ARG A 425 14.62 1.96 10.78
C ARG A 425 13.78 0.85 10.16
N LEU A 426 13.42 0.99 8.89
CA LEU A 426 12.70 -0.07 8.17
C LEU A 426 13.58 -1.30 7.92
N MET A 427 14.87 -1.10 7.69
CA MET A 427 15.85 -2.21 7.57
C MET A 427 15.99 -2.99 8.87
N ALA A 428 16.02 -2.29 10.01
CA ALA A 428 16.14 -2.91 11.33
C ALA A 428 14.84 -3.59 11.82
N ALA A 429 13.70 -3.31 11.19
CA ALA A 429 12.41 -3.87 11.58
C ALA A 429 12.22 -5.31 11.03
N PRO A 430 11.47 -6.17 11.75
CA PRO A 430 11.09 -7.48 11.23
C PRO A 430 10.16 -7.33 10.03
N LEU A 431 10.24 -8.27 9.08
CA LEU A 431 9.31 -8.34 7.97
C LEU A 431 7.88 -8.62 8.48
N PRO A 432 6.85 -7.98 7.89
CA PRO A 432 5.47 -8.34 8.21
C PRO A 432 5.17 -9.78 7.75
N PRO A 433 4.09 -10.42 8.24
CA PRO A 433 3.65 -11.73 7.74
C PRO A 433 3.53 -11.74 6.21
N GLY A 434 4.14 -12.73 5.55
CA GLY A 434 4.21 -12.81 4.07
C GLY A 434 5.08 -11.76 3.38
N GLY A 435 5.75 -10.89 4.14
CA GLY A 435 6.59 -9.80 3.63
C GLY A 435 7.79 -10.29 2.83
N GLU A 436 8.41 -11.38 3.26
CA GLU A 436 9.53 -12.02 2.56
C GLU A 436 9.12 -12.53 1.17
N ALA A 437 8.07 -13.34 1.10
CA ALA A 437 7.55 -13.87 -0.16
C ALA A 437 7.16 -12.73 -1.13
N ARG A 438 6.47 -11.69 -0.62
CA ARG A 438 6.12 -10.51 -1.44
C ARG A 438 7.35 -9.78 -1.96
N ALA A 439 8.35 -9.58 -1.12
CA ALA A 439 9.58 -8.88 -1.48
C ALA A 439 10.36 -9.63 -2.56
N LEU A 440 10.60 -10.94 -2.37
CA LEU A 440 11.32 -11.77 -3.32
C LEU A 440 10.56 -11.89 -4.66
N ALA A 441 9.24 -12.09 -4.64
CA ALA A 441 8.43 -12.13 -5.85
C ALA A 441 8.45 -10.79 -6.62
N LEU A 442 8.47 -9.65 -5.91
CA LEU A 442 8.61 -8.34 -6.54
C LEU A 442 9.98 -8.17 -7.19
N ALA A 443 11.05 -8.60 -6.53
CA ALA A 443 12.40 -8.57 -7.09
C ALA A 443 12.52 -9.44 -8.34
N GLU A 444 12.00 -10.67 -8.31
CA GLU A 444 11.97 -11.56 -9.48
C GLU A 444 11.19 -10.93 -10.64
N ALA A 445 10.02 -10.34 -10.37
CA ALA A 445 9.23 -9.69 -11.40
C ALA A 445 9.95 -8.47 -12.00
N LEU A 446 10.67 -7.70 -11.19
CA LEU A 446 11.49 -6.57 -11.64
C LEU A 446 12.66 -7.01 -12.53
N THR A 447 13.39 -8.04 -12.11
CA THR A 447 14.55 -8.55 -12.87
C THR A 447 14.11 -9.18 -14.18
N LYS A 448 13.04 -9.97 -14.18
CA LYS A 448 12.45 -10.57 -15.38
C LYS A 448 11.94 -9.53 -16.38
N ALA A 449 11.38 -8.43 -15.89
CA ALA A 449 10.94 -7.32 -16.74
C ALA A 449 12.11 -6.47 -17.29
N GLY A 450 13.36 -6.75 -16.89
CA GLY A 450 14.53 -5.97 -17.29
C GLY A 450 14.52 -4.54 -16.75
N VAL A 451 13.69 -4.26 -15.74
CA VAL A 451 13.51 -2.91 -15.21
C VAL A 451 14.76 -2.49 -14.42
N THR A 452 15.28 -1.32 -14.75
CA THR A 452 16.38 -0.60 -14.09
C THR A 452 15.96 0.85 -13.82
N LYS A 453 16.72 1.61 -13.02
CA LYS A 453 16.37 3.00 -12.69
C LYS A 453 16.16 3.90 -13.93
N TYR A 454 16.91 3.67 -15.00
CA TYR A 454 16.88 4.50 -16.22
C TYR A 454 16.33 3.77 -17.45
N ASN A 455 16.25 2.44 -17.46
CA ASN A 455 15.72 1.64 -18.58
C ASN A 455 16.27 2.04 -19.95
N LEU A 456 17.57 2.33 -20.02
CA LEU A 456 18.25 2.66 -21.27
C LEU A 456 18.51 1.36 -22.05
N GLY A 457 18.05 1.32 -23.31
CA GLY A 457 18.39 0.26 -24.25
C GLY A 457 19.73 0.51 -24.93
N GLY A 458 20.34 -0.54 -25.47
CA GLY A 458 21.55 -0.45 -26.28
C GLY A 458 22.29 -1.79 -26.37
N PRO A 459 23.08 -2.01 -27.43
CA PRO A 459 23.79 -3.26 -27.64
C PRO A 459 24.85 -3.49 -26.55
N LEU A 460 25.14 -4.76 -26.28
CA LEU A 460 26.29 -5.11 -25.47
C LEU A 460 27.57 -4.95 -26.30
N PRO A 461 28.64 -4.36 -25.75
CA PRO A 461 29.95 -4.44 -26.36
C PRO A 461 30.46 -5.89 -26.30
N GLU A 462 31.49 -6.19 -27.09
CA GLU A 462 32.23 -7.43 -26.93
C GLU A 462 32.89 -7.47 -25.54
N LEU A 463 32.68 -8.57 -24.81
CA LEU A 463 33.17 -8.74 -23.45
C LEU A 463 34.25 -9.85 -23.43
N PRO A 464 35.51 -9.53 -23.09
CA PRO A 464 36.58 -10.51 -22.97
C PRO A 464 36.21 -11.68 -22.05
N SER A 465 36.84 -12.85 -22.25
CA SER A 465 36.70 -13.99 -21.34
C SER A 465 37.39 -13.74 -20.00
N GLY A 466 37.05 -14.54 -18.99
CA GLY A 466 37.58 -14.40 -17.62
C GLY A 466 36.55 -13.81 -16.66
N ARG A 467 37.00 -13.54 -15.43
CA ARG A 467 36.18 -12.94 -14.37
C ARG A 467 35.91 -11.48 -14.72
N ARG A 468 34.64 -11.09 -14.81
CA ARG A 468 34.19 -9.75 -15.23
C ARG A 468 33.61 -8.98 -14.06
N ILE A 469 34.12 -7.76 -13.86
CA ILE A 469 33.64 -6.86 -12.80
C ILE A 469 33.11 -5.58 -13.44
N LEU A 470 31.86 -5.26 -13.14
CA LEU A 470 31.22 -4.02 -13.58
C LEU A 470 31.62 -2.86 -12.65
N VAL A 471 31.99 -1.72 -13.24
CA VAL A 471 32.33 -0.50 -12.52
C VAL A 471 31.41 0.64 -13.03
N PRO A 472 30.31 0.96 -12.34
CA PRO A 472 29.39 2.00 -12.78
C PRO A 472 29.93 3.39 -12.41
N GLY A 473 30.18 4.21 -13.42
CA GLY A 473 30.45 5.62 -13.27
C GLY A 473 29.24 6.35 -12.65
N GLN A 474 29.54 7.39 -11.89
CA GLN A 474 28.57 8.22 -11.18
C GLN A 474 28.76 9.69 -11.51
N VAL A 475 27.76 10.51 -11.19
CA VAL A 475 27.90 11.97 -11.23
C VAL A 475 28.60 12.41 -9.94
N GLU A 476 29.79 13.02 -10.07
CA GLU A 476 30.67 13.27 -8.90
C GLU A 476 30.12 14.30 -7.92
N ASP A 477 29.26 15.23 -8.38
CA ASP A 477 28.58 16.21 -7.54
C ASP A 477 27.19 15.76 -7.04
N ASP A 478 26.83 14.49 -7.23
CA ASP A 478 25.60 13.92 -6.70
C ASP A 478 25.59 13.92 -5.16
N ALA A 479 24.42 14.13 -4.56
CA ALA A 479 24.29 14.16 -3.10
C ALA A 479 24.73 12.85 -2.44
N SER A 480 24.49 11.71 -3.10
CA SER A 480 24.94 10.40 -2.62
C SER A 480 26.46 10.23 -2.64
N ILE A 481 27.19 10.89 -3.54
CA ILE A 481 28.66 10.92 -3.52
C ILE A 481 29.14 11.87 -2.43
N ARG A 482 28.65 13.12 -2.43
CA ARG A 482 29.10 14.15 -1.48
C ARG A 482 28.93 13.76 0.00
N LEU A 483 27.89 12.98 0.31
CA LEU A 483 27.57 12.58 1.68
C LEU A 483 27.95 11.12 1.98
N GLY A 484 27.99 10.26 0.95
CA GLY A 484 28.15 8.83 1.13
C GLY A 484 29.48 8.26 0.63
N ALA A 485 30.31 9.03 -0.06
CA ALA A 485 31.65 8.58 -0.45
C ALA A 485 32.65 8.72 0.70
N GLY A 486 33.64 7.82 0.73
CA GLY A 486 34.82 7.91 1.59
C GLY A 486 35.99 8.55 0.85
N ALA A 487 37.14 7.88 0.88
CA ALA A 487 38.34 8.32 0.16
C ALA A 487 38.08 8.39 -1.36
N GLU A 488 37.38 7.41 -1.92
CA GLU A 488 37.02 7.34 -3.34
C GLU A 488 35.75 8.13 -3.63
N HIS A 489 35.92 9.41 -3.99
CA HIS A 489 34.84 10.34 -4.29
C HIS A 489 34.82 10.81 -5.76
N SER A 490 35.61 10.18 -6.64
CA SER A 490 35.66 10.44 -8.08
C SER A 490 35.59 9.15 -8.89
N ASN A 491 35.18 9.23 -10.16
CA ASN A 491 35.12 8.06 -11.04
C ASN A 491 36.51 7.49 -11.33
N LEU A 492 37.53 8.35 -11.41
CA LEU A 492 38.92 7.93 -11.54
C LEU A 492 39.39 7.16 -10.29
N ALA A 493 39.07 7.65 -9.10
CA ALA A 493 39.42 6.97 -7.84
C ALA A 493 38.70 5.62 -7.73
N LEU A 494 37.41 5.54 -8.08
CA LEU A 494 36.66 4.30 -8.17
C LEU A 494 37.34 3.29 -9.10
N LEU A 495 37.66 3.69 -10.33
CA LEU A 495 38.24 2.78 -11.31
C LEU A 495 39.67 2.35 -10.94
N THR A 496 40.45 3.26 -10.34
CA THR A 496 41.79 2.96 -9.81
C THR A 496 41.71 1.94 -8.68
N ARG A 497 40.80 2.15 -7.72
CA ARG A 497 40.59 1.21 -6.61
C ARG A 497 40.06 -0.13 -7.10
N ALA A 498 39.17 -0.14 -8.09
CA ALA A 498 38.68 -1.36 -8.73
C ALA A 498 39.80 -2.18 -9.37
N ARG A 499 40.75 -1.54 -10.06
CA ARG A 499 41.91 -2.22 -10.64
C ARG A 499 42.86 -2.76 -9.57
N ALA A 500 43.04 -2.04 -8.46
CA ALA A 500 43.84 -2.53 -7.34
C ALA A 500 43.19 -3.74 -6.64
N GLU A 501 41.86 -3.74 -6.48
CA GLU A 501 41.12 -4.82 -5.83
C GLU A 501 40.99 -6.06 -6.72
N PHE A 502 40.87 -5.86 -8.03
CA PHE A 502 40.68 -6.92 -9.02
C PHE A 502 41.73 -6.83 -10.15
N PRO A 503 43.02 -7.08 -9.86
CA PRO A 503 44.11 -6.88 -10.81
C PRO A 503 43.95 -7.71 -12.10
N ASP A 504 43.53 -8.97 -11.96
CA ASP A 504 43.43 -9.94 -13.06
C ASP A 504 42.01 -10.01 -13.69
N ALA A 505 41.05 -9.25 -13.17
CA ALA A 505 39.69 -9.27 -13.69
C ALA A 505 39.54 -8.36 -14.92
N VAL A 506 38.58 -8.69 -15.75
CA VAL A 506 38.09 -7.84 -16.84
C VAL A 506 37.22 -6.74 -16.24
N LEU A 507 37.74 -5.52 -16.16
CA LEU A 507 37.02 -4.35 -15.69
C LEU A 507 36.21 -3.72 -16.81
N ILE A 508 34.89 -3.72 -16.62
CA ILE A 508 33.94 -3.11 -17.52
C ILE A 508 33.47 -1.80 -16.90
N TYR A 509 34.03 -0.67 -17.35
CA TYR A 509 33.58 0.64 -16.91
C TYR A 509 32.33 1.04 -17.69
N LYS A 510 31.22 1.27 -16.99
CA LYS A 510 29.99 1.82 -17.57
C LYS A 510 29.85 3.28 -17.12
N PRO A 511 30.13 4.27 -17.98
CA PRO A 511 29.99 5.66 -17.57
C PRO A 511 28.52 6.04 -17.30
N HIS A 512 28.30 7.08 -16.49
CA HIS A 512 26.95 7.58 -16.21
C HIS A 512 26.41 8.32 -17.44
N PRO A 513 25.14 8.11 -17.86
CA PRO A 513 24.59 8.73 -19.08
C PRO A 513 24.69 10.26 -19.10
N ASP A 514 24.42 10.93 -17.98
CA ASP A 514 24.55 12.40 -17.89
C ASP A 514 26.01 12.89 -17.99
N VAL A 515 26.98 12.04 -17.63
CA VAL A 515 28.42 12.34 -17.78
C VAL A 515 28.86 12.10 -19.22
N GLU A 516 28.39 11.01 -19.86
CA GLU A 516 28.63 10.75 -21.28
C GLU A 516 28.08 11.85 -22.17
N ALA A 517 26.90 12.38 -21.83
CA ALA A 517 26.27 13.50 -22.53
C ALA A 517 26.94 14.86 -22.25
N GLY A 518 27.97 14.93 -21.40
CA GLY A 518 28.67 16.17 -21.04
C GLY A 518 27.84 17.13 -20.18
N LEU A 519 26.76 16.66 -19.55
CA LEU A 519 25.84 17.48 -18.76
C LEU A 519 26.30 17.65 -17.31
N ARG A 520 27.15 16.74 -16.81
CA ARG A 520 27.59 16.65 -15.41
C ARG A 520 29.06 16.24 -15.28
N PRO A 521 29.73 16.61 -14.17
CA PRO A 521 31.12 16.23 -13.92
C PRO A 521 31.28 14.72 -13.70
N GLY A 522 32.47 14.20 -14.00
CA GLY A 522 32.82 12.78 -13.85
C GLY A 522 33.55 12.14 -15.02
N LEU A 523 33.98 12.91 -16.02
CA LEU A 523 34.75 12.37 -17.15
C LEU A 523 36.14 11.94 -16.71
N ILE A 524 36.50 10.69 -17.03
CA ILE A 524 37.85 10.17 -16.84
C ILE A 524 38.68 10.49 -18.10
N PRO A 525 39.90 11.06 -17.97
CA PRO A 525 40.80 11.26 -19.10
C PRO A 525 41.04 9.97 -19.89
N LYS A 526 40.99 10.05 -21.22
CA LYS A 526 41.06 8.86 -22.11
C LYS A 526 42.26 7.94 -21.82
N ALA A 527 43.45 8.51 -21.60
CA ALA A 527 44.66 7.75 -21.32
C ALA A 527 44.54 6.90 -20.04
N GLN A 528 44.01 7.49 -18.96
CA GLN A 528 43.79 6.79 -17.70
C GLN A 528 42.67 5.75 -17.81
N LEU A 529 41.60 6.09 -18.55
CA LEU A 529 40.49 5.19 -18.77
C LEU A 529 40.93 3.91 -19.52
N THR A 530 41.72 4.06 -20.59
CA THR A 530 42.28 2.93 -21.34
C THR A 530 43.30 2.12 -20.53
N ALA A 531 44.03 2.76 -19.61
CA ALA A 531 44.99 2.06 -18.76
C ALA A 531 44.31 1.24 -17.65
N LEU A 532 43.13 1.65 -17.19
CA LEU A 532 42.48 1.04 -16.03
C LEU A 532 41.31 0.09 -16.40
N ALA A 533 40.54 0.40 -17.45
CA ALA A 533 39.39 -0.41 -17.87
C ALA A 533 39.69 -1.21 -19.14
N ASP A 534 39.31 -2.49 -19.14
CA ASP A 534 39.44 -3.37 -20.32
C ASP A 534 38.32 -3.09 -21.34
N VAL A 535 37.12 -2.73 -20.84
CA VAL A 535 35.96 -2.38 -21.68
C VAL A 535 35.31 -1.11 -21.17
N VAL A 536 34.97 -0.19 -22.08
CA VAL A 536 34.14 0.98 -21.78
C VAL A 536 32.76 0.81 -22.42
N ALA A 537 31.77 0.46 -21.60
CA ALA A 537 30.43 0.10 -22.04
C ALA A 537 29.51 1.32 -22.19
N ARG A 538 29.81 2.16 -23.19
CA ARG A 538 28.98 3.32 -23.56
C ARG A 538 27.65 2.88 -24.15
N ASP A 539 26.58 3.59 -23.84
CA ASP A 539 25.21 3.33 -24.34
C ASP A 539 24.67 1.90 -24.08
N ALA A 540 25.41 1.05 -23.37
CA ALA A 540 25.03 -0.34 -23.16
C ALA A 540 23.93 -0.49 -22.10
N SER A 541 23.02 -1.45 -22.30
CA SER A 541 21.99 -1.77 -21.30
C SER A 541 22.62 -2.25 -19.99
N ALA A 542 22.31 -1.58 -18.88
CA ALA A 542 22.80 -1.97 -17.54
C ALA A 542 22.30 -3.37 -17.15
N ALA A 543 21.04 -3.69 -17.46
CA ALA A 543 20.47 -5.02 -17.20
C ALA A 543 21.20 -6.12 -17.99
N ALA A 544 21.48 -5.85 -19.27
CA ALA A 544 22.19 -6.81 -20.12
C ALA A 544 23.63 -7.01 -19.65
N LEU A 545 24.31 -5.94 -19.20
CA LEU A 545 25.66 -6.04 -18.63
C LEU A 545 25.66 -6.85 -17.35
N MET A 546 24.74 -6.58 -16.42
CA MET A 546 24.61 -7.34 -15.18
C MET A 546 24.38 -8.84 -15.42
N ALA A 547 23.72 -9.22 -16.51
CA ALA A 547 23.55 -10.64 -16.87
C ALA A 547 24.85 -11.32 -17.38
N ARG A 548 25.95 -10.58 -17.56
CA ARG A 548 27.20 -11.05 -18.19
C ARG A 548 28.44 -10.83 -17.34
N VAL A 549 28.29 -10.34 -16.11
CA VAL A 549 29.38 -10.07 -15.16
C VAL A 549 29.28 -10.94 -13.92
N ASP A 550 30.37 -11.07 -13.19
CA ASP A 550 30.49 -11.92 -11.99
C ASP A 550 30.39 -11.11 -10.69
N GLY A 551 30.40 -9.78 -10.78
CA GLY A 551 30.27 -8.88 -9.64
C GLY A 551 30.31 -7.42 -10.04
N ILE A 552 30.06 -6.55 -9.08
CA ILE A 552 30.08 -5.10 -9.27
C ILE A 552 30.84 -4.43 -8.11
N ILE A 553 31.63 -3.40 -8.43
CA ILE A 553 32.23 -2.51 -7.44
C ILE A 553 31.77 -1.08 -7.69
N THR A 554 31.27 -0.41 -6.65
CA THR A 554 30.71 0.95 -6.76
C THR A 554 30.99 1.80 -5.52
N ILE A 555 30.89 3.13 -5.64
CA ILE A 555 30.91 4.01 -4.47
C ILE A 555 29.54 3.97 -3.81
N THR A 556 28.53 4.57 -4.44
CA THR A 556 27.17 4.70 -3.89
C THR A 556 26.05 4.49 -4.93
N SER A 557 26.39 3.92 -6.09
CA SER A 557 25.43 3.80 -7.20
C SER A 557 24.26 2.89 -6.86
N THR A 558 23.04 3.30 -7.19
CA THR A 558 21.87 2.43 -7.10
C THR A 558 22.01 1.15 -7.94
N MET A 559 22.95 1.09 -8.88
CA MET A 559 23.26 -0.12 -9.64
C MET A 559 23.78 -1.26 -8.75
N GLY A 560 24.42 -0.97 -7.62
CA GLY A 560 24.79 -2.01 -6.65
C GLY A 560 23.56 -2.69 -6.06
N PHE A 561 22.52 -1.92 -5.70
CA PHE A 561 21.24 -2.51 -5.30
C PHE A 561 20.60 -3.34 -6.42
N GLU A 562 20.57 -2.84 -7.65
CA GLU A 562 20.04 -3.58 -8.80
C GLU A 562 20.79 -4.89 -9.09
N ALA A 563 22.10 -4.93 -8.80
CA ALA A 563 22.93 -6.11 -8.93
C ALA A 563 22.58 -7.17 -7.86
N MET A 564 22.34 -6.75 -6.62
CA MET A 564 21.88 -7.66 -5.56
C MET A 564 20.53 -8.29 -5.87
N LEU A 565 19.59 -7.55 -6.48
CA LEU A 565 18.32 -8.13 -6.94
C LEU A 565 18.51 -9.27 -7.96
N ARG A 566 19.66 -9.28 -8.65
CA ARG A 566 20.04 -10.27 -9.67
C ARG A 566 21.00 -11.34 -9.11
N GLY A 567 21.23 -11.35 -7.80
CA GLY A 567 22.12 -12.32 -7.15
C GLY A 567 23.61 -12.09 -7.40
N LEU A 568 24.02 -10.90 -7.83
CA LEU A 568 25.44 -10.58 -8.04
C LEU A 568 26.11 -10.14 -6.73
N PRO A 569 27.35 -10.56 -6.46
CA PRO A 569 28.19 -9.99 -5.41
C PRO A 569 28.43 -8.50 -5.64
N VAL A 570 28.38 -7.72 -4.57
CA VAL A 570 28.54 -6.26 -4.60
C VAL A 570 29.61 -5.83 -3.60
N THR A 571 30.58 -5.07 -4.11
CA THR A 571 31.62 -4.41 -3.31
C THR A 571 31.33 -2.91 -3.28
N THR A 572 31.37 -2.29 -2.09
CA THR A 572 31.12 -0.85 -1.90
C THR A 572 32.36 -0.12 -1.39
N LEU A 573 32.64 1.05 -1.98
CA LEU A 573 33.71 1.96 -1.57
C LEU A 573 33.20 3.16 -0.76
N GLY A 574 31.87 3.36 -0.74
CA GLY A 574 31.19 4.33 0.11
C GLY A 574 30.13 3.64 0.98
N ALA A 575 29.23 4.43 1.56
CA ALA A 575 28.13 3.97 2.39
C ALA A 575 26.74 4.22 1.74
N PRO A 576 26.43 3.59 0.59
CA PRO A 576 25.08 3.64 0.04
C PRO A 576 24.07 3.04 1.03
N PHE A 577 22.78 3.31 0.81
CA PHE A 577 21.70 2.86 1.70
C PHE A 577 21.71 1.36 2.01
N TYR A 578 22.27 0.56 1.11
CA TYR A 578 22.33 -0.90 1.19
C TYR A 578 23.66 -1.46 1.72
N ALA A 579 24.64 -0.61 2.05
CA ALA A 579 25.89 -1.03 2.68
C ALA A 579 25.78 -1.03 4.21
N GLY A 580 26.57 -1.89 4.85
CA GLY A 580 26.63 -2.08 6.31
C GLY A 580 25.77 -3.22 6.83
N TRP A 581 24.88 -3.80 6.01
CA TRP A 581 23.86 -4.76 6.45
C TRP A 581 24.25 -6.24 6.31
N GLY A 582 25.52 -6.53 6.03
CA GLY A 582 26.01 -7.90 5.77
C GLY A 582 25.69 -8.45 4.38
N LEU A 583 25.10 -7.65 3.48
CA LEU A 583 24.73 -8.04 2.11
C LEU A 583 25.80 -7.69 1.06
N THR A 584 26.80 -6.91 1.44
CA THR A 584 27.84 -6.37 0.56
C THR A 584 29.21 -6.54 1.18
N GLN A 585 30.25 -6.57 0.34
CA GLN A 585 31.63 -6.40 0.79
C GLN A 585 31.90 -4.89 0.91
N ASP A 586 31.88 -4.38 2.14
CA ASP A 586 32.07 -2.96 2.41
C ASP A 586 33.55 -2.66 2.65
N LEU A 587 34.20 -2.01 1.69
CA LEU A 587 35.59 -1.54 1.81
C LEU A 587 35.64 -0.08 2.27
N GLY A 588 34.57 0.68 2.00
CA GLY A 588 34.37 2.03 2.50
C GLY A 588 33.87 2.06 3.95
N PRO A 589 34.02 3.19 4.67
CA PRO A 589 33.48 3.33 6.01
C PRO A 589 31.95 3.30 5.98
N VAL A 590 31.34 2.43 6.78
CA VAL A 590 29.88 2.36 6.98
C VAL A 590 29.52 2.79 8.41
N PRO A 591 28.35 3.41 8.64
CA PRO A 591 27.93 3.78 9.98
C PRO A 591 27.79 2.56 10.90
N GLU A 592 28.30 2.63 12.13
CA GLU A 592 28.21 1.54 13.11
C GLU A 592 26.77 1.05 13.32
N ARG A 593 25.80 1.97 13.33
CA ARG A 593 24.38 1.65 13.47
C ARG A 593 23.79 0.78 12.35
N ARG A 594 24.49 0.64 11.20
CA ARG A 594 24.08 -0.25 10.12
C ARG A 594 24.65 -1.65 10.25
N LEU A 595 25.69 -1.87 11.07
CA LEU A 595 26.42 -3.13 11.26
C LEU A 595 25.58 -4.23 11.92
N THR A 596 24.50 -4.60 11.25
CA THR A 596 23.51 -5.59 11.65
C THR A 596 23.27 -6.50 10.45
N GLN A 597 22.99 -7.78 10.70
CA GLN A 597 22.73 -8.73 9.62
C GLN A 597 21.28 -8.58 9.15
N ALA A 598 21.09 -8.26 7.87
CA ALA A 598 19.78 -8.22 7.24
C ALA A 598 19.71 -9.19 6.05
N SER A 599 18.52 -9.73 5.78
CA SER A 599 18.28 -10.55 4.59
C SER A 599 18.07 -9.67 3.35
N LEU A 600 18.30 -10.24 2.18
CA LEU A 600 17.98 -9.58 0.91
C LEU A 600 16.48 -9.21 0.84
N ALA A 601 15.61 -10.05 1.41
CA ALA A 601 14.18 -9.77 1.48
C ALA A 601 13.86 -8.54 2.35
N GLN A 602 14.56 -8.32 3.47
CA GLN A 602 14.45 -7.09 4.27
C GLN A 602 14.87 -5.87 3.46
N LEU A 603 15.99 -5.96 2.74
CA LEU A 603 16.45 -4.88 1.86
C LEU A 603 15.41 -4.53 0.79
N ILE A 604 14.87 -5.54 0.12
CA ILE A 604 13.85 -5.34 -0.92
C ILE A 604 12.57 -4.76 -0.32
N HIS A 605 12.12 -5.27 0.82
CA HIS A 605 10.92 -4.78 1.50
C HIS A 605 11.06 -3.31 1.89
N ALA A 606 12.15 -2.95 2.57
CA ALA A 606 12.43 -1.57 2.94
C ALA A 606 12.51 -0.68 1.70
N ALA A 607 13.31 -1.07 0.70
CA ALA A 607 13.57 -0.24 -0.47
C ALA A 607 12.37 -0.09 -1.40
N LEU A 608 11.60 -1.14 -1.66
CA LEU A 608 10.60 -1.15 -2.73
C LEU A 608 9.16 -1.18 -2.24
N ILE A 609 8.91 -1.46 -0.96
CA ILE A 609 7.54 -1.62 -0.45
C ILE A 609 7.25 -0.59 0.65
N ALA A 610 8.07 -0.55 1.70
CA ALA A 610 7.76 0.20 2.90
C ALA A 610 8.23 1.66 2.85
N TYR A 611 9.41 1.94 2.30
CA TYR A 611 9.96 3.28 2.29
C TYR A 611 9.31 4.19 1.23
N PRO A 612 9.29 3.85 -0.07
CA PRO A 612 8.66 4.68 -1.09
C PRO A 612 7.13 4.62 -1.06
N ARG A 613 6.52 5.68 -1.61
CA ARG A 613 5.12 5.70 -2.04
C ARG A 613 5.05 5.63 -3.55
N TYR A 614 4.00 4.99 -4.07
CA TYR A 614 3.74 4.90 -5.49
C TYR A 614 2.41 5.55 -5.86
N PHE A 615 2.37 6.07 -7.08
CA PHE A 615 1.19 6.71 -7.63
C PHE A 615 1.00 6.26 -9.08
N ASP A 616 -0.18 5.73 -9.38
CA ASP A 616 -0.53 5.30 -10.74
C ASP A 616 -1.05 6.50 -11.54
N PRO A 617 -0.37 6.95 -12.60
CA PRO A 617 -0.81 8.10 -13.37
C PRO A 617 -2.07 7.83 -14.21
N VAL A 618 -2.43 6.56 -14.44
CA VAL A 618 -3.64 6.14 -15.17
C VAL A 618 -4.87 6.31 -14.27
N SER A 619 -4.97 5.56 -13.18
CA SER A 619 -6.09 5.66 -12.24
C SER A 619 -6.08 6.92 -11.38
N ARG A 620 -4.91 7.58 -11.27
CA ARG A 620 -4.66 8.73 -10.40
C ARG A 620 -4.86 8.42 -8.91
N LEU A 621 -4.54 7.19 -8.51
CA LEU A 621 -4.62 6.70 -7.13
C LEU A 621 -3.22 6.39 -6.58
N PRO A 622 -3.03 6.47 -5.25
CA PRO A 622 -1.96 5.72 -4.59
C PRO A 622 -2.08 4.25 -4.97
N CYS A 623 -0.95 3.59 -5.22
CA CYS A 623 -0.94 2.21 -5.66
C CYS A 623 0.20 1.42 -4.98
N PRO A 624 0.14 0.09 -5.00
CA PRO A 624 1.25 -0.75 -4.56
C PRO A 624 2.35 -0.84 -5.64
N PRO A 625 3.62 -1.16 -5.29
CA PRO A 625 4.74 -1.20 -6.24
C PRO A 625 4.51 -2.13 -7.44
N GLU A 626 3.73 -3.19 -7.26
CA GLU A 626 3.37 -4.14 -8.30
C GLU A 626 2.58 -3.47 -9.45
N VAL A 627 1.79 -2.43 -9.15
CA VAL A 627 1.09 -1.64 -10.18
C VAL A 627 2.11 -0.81 -10.94
N ALA A 628 3.03 -0.14 -10.24
CA ALA A 628 4.08 0.66 -10.87
C ALA A 628 4.96 -0.20 -11.79
N LEU A 629 5.34 -1.40 -11.35
CA LEU A 629 6.04 -2.38 -12.18
C LEU A 629 5.24 -2.74 -13.43
N ALA A 630 3.95 -3.08 -13.28
CA ALA A 630 3.10 -3.42 -14.43
C ALA A 630 3.04 -2.28 -15.45
N ARG A 631 2.99 -1.00 -15.00
CA ARG A 631 3.06 0.16 -15.89
C ARG A 631 4.41 0.28 -16.59
N LEU A 632 5.52 0.04 -15.90
CA LEU A 632 6.85 0.12 -16.48
C LEU A 632 7.16 -1.03 -17.44
N ALA A 633 6.58 -2.21 -17.21
CA ALA A 633 6.71 -3.36 -18.08
C ALA A 633 5.89 -3.22 -19.37
N ASP A 634 4.82 -2.42 -19.36
CA ASP A 634 3.96 -2.19 -20.53
C ASP A 634 4.69 -1.34 -21.61
N PRO A 635 4.96 -1.91 -22.81
CA PRO A 635 5.56 -1.19 -23.93
C PRO A 635 4.77 0.07 -24.34
N GLY A 636 3.44 0.03 -24.24
CA GLY A 636 2.53 1.10 -24.63
C GLY A 636 2.36 2.21 -23.60
N PHE A 637 2.92 2.05 -22.40
CA PHE A 637 2.81 3.05 -21.35
C PHE A 637 3.77 4.24 -21.57
N ALA A 638 3.20 5.42 -21.77
CA ALA A 638 3.94 6.68 -21.91
C ALA A 638 3.57 7.68 -20.79
N PRO A 639 4.37 7.79 -19.71
CA PRO A 639 4.00 8.56 -18.52
C PRO A 639 3.94 10.09 -18.71
N GLY A 640 4.33 10.62 -19.87
CA GLY A 640 4.29 12.06 -20.18
C GLY A 640 3.36 12.36 -21.36
N GLY A 641 2.35 13.21 -21.14
CA GLY A 641 1.56 13.79 -22.23
C GLY A 641 2.42 14.67 -23.15
N ALA A 642 1.92 14.97 -24.36
CA ALA A 642 2.61 15.81 -25.36
C ALA A 642 3.22 17.13 -24.80
N PRO A 643 2.59 17.86 -23.86
CA PRO A 643 3.13 19.11 -23.32
C PRO A 643 4.42 18.93 -22.50
N LEU A 644 4.51 17.85 -21.71
CA LEU A 644 5.70 17.55 -20.90
C LEU A 644 6.88 17.12 -21.78
N ARG A 645 6.60 16.44 -22.91
CA ARG A 645 7.63 16.10 -23.90
C ARG A 645 8.14 17.34 -24.63
N LEU A 646 7.26 18.31 -24.91
CA LEU A 646 7.67 19.59 -25.50
C LEU A 646 8.50 20.43 -24.53
N LEU A 647 8.12 20.45 -23.25
CA LEU A 647 8.91 21.06 -22.17
C LEU A 647 10.27 20.38 -21.99
N ALA A 648 10.32 19.04 -22.08
CA ALA A 648 11.58 18.29 -21.99
C ALA A 648 12.49 18.60 -23.17
N LYS A 649 11.93 18.66 -24.38
CA LYS A 649 12.66 19.03 -25.60
C LYS A 649 13.16 20.47 -25.55
N THR A 650 12.32 21.41 -25.13
CA THR A 650 12.73 22.82 -24.98
C THR A 650 13.77 22.97 -23.88
N GLN A 651 13.64 22.30 -22.73
CA GLN A 651 14.69 22.30 -21.69
C GLN A 651 15.99 21.65 -22.18
N GLY A 652 15.92 20.58 -22.98
CA GLY A 652 17.08 19.98 -23.64
C GLY A 652 17.78 20.97 -24.59
N ILE A 653 16.99 21.68 -25.41
CA ILE A 653 17.49 22.75 -26.30
C ILE A 653 18.09 23.91 -25.50
N PHE A 654 17.46 24.38 -24.43
CA PHE A 654 18.00 25.45 -23.60
C PHE A 654 19.17 25.00 -22.69
N SER A 655 19.27 23.71 -22.39
CA SER A 655 20.42 23.14 -21.67
C SER A 655 21.69 23.13 -22.52
N SER A 656 21.58 22.95 -23.84
CA SER A 656 22.71 23.16 -24.77
C SER A 656 23.10 24.64 -24.96
N TYR A 657 22.31 25.58 -24.42
CA TYR A 657 22.63 27.01 -24.32
C TYR A 657 22.97 27.46 -22.88
N ALA A 658 23.11 26.55 -21.92
CA ALA A 658 23.40 26.90 -20.52
C ALA A 658 24.76 27.61 -20.33
N TRP A 659 25.66 27.53 -21.32
CA TRP A 659 26.92 28.28 -21.36
C TRP A 659 26.73 29.79 -21.58
N ILE A 660 25.57 30.23 -22.08
CA ILE A 660 25.26 31.66 -22.31
C ILE A 660 24.85 32.36 -21.00
N TRP A 661 24.37 31.60 -20.01
CA TRP A 661 23.76 32.13 -18.77
C TRP A 661 24.56 31.83 -17.50
N ARG A 662 25.76 31.26 -17.65
CA ARG A 662 26.74 31.05 -16.56
C ARG A 662 27.93 31.98 -16.77
N ARG A 663 27.76 33.25 -16.41
CA ARG A 663 28.84 34.12 -15.96
C ARG A 663 28.57 34.48 -14.51
#